data_AF-A0A3M1G8S3-F1
#
_entry.id   AF-A0A3M1G8S3-F1
#
_cell.length_a   1.000
_cell.length_b   1.000
_cell.length_c   1.000
_cell.angle_alpha   90.00
_cell.angle_beta   90.00
_cell.angle_gamma   90.00
#
_symmetry.space_group_name_H-M   'P 1'
#
loop_
_entity.id
_entity.type
_entity.pdbx_description
1 polymer ?
#
loop_
_entity_poly.entity_id
_entity_poly.type
_entity_poly.pdbx_seq_one_letter_code
_entity_poly.pdbx_strand_id
1 'polypeptide(L)'
;MQVHKRTLRTVVAVLAISLVLSACSGGGGGGSTWFNLPSIPITLDANGNGKVLGFNIGYLGLQPAMIGQLQQANVQEIEIRVGYHGIFPYANGEALPYINWTDESVNLLQDVLRNTPGAETGATAIPWLRRIGVGVRLKLPLAQGASPLDIPRWRGEELAQPETPGETTIGPIQFASLAYDENGKPSIEGVPLAQIEQALGASFGLDLPPLAMQIFKAINVQQLTVATQPNGIDLSVDGRPLPGLAYDTPRLERTIAIAEPLVGDPTLVSTLKEVAPKLPGADVDIIVSFTGQPAADTKLATIPVQVTPEGALAIYGIPLGTSPILPQDMLAKLQAANIQKLDVSILQDSLYLAANREPLPVIAWSDATLEAFQEMGGDLLGVPPGLLNGGLAIVRALVAKTPIGLSMDLPVAEGAEALTFEGEFDVTAVQFQPSAVEGAKPELQLGVVFDPSGNLVSLAGIPASTLAAVGAPAINLPPNVQGLLSQLGAGKLQVATADNALNIMADDARLLGLQYDNAALERALGLASAFVADPAQLESVGAVLPQVLNSDLNLVVSLTGEPAAETRLTSLPIAVRADGTLAVYGFALGDQPILQKKFIDDMQAINVQRIDANIINDNLYLATNGEALPVISWNDRSLDLIQEVAGSALGVSPDLLGAAIGFLKDSDVGLALSLPAAEGAEAVSVPESFDVTAVAFQPPALGDLAQPLIQLGIVLQGNQIASISDIPASTLQAMGVSLPALPENIANILNGLGAEQLQLTAMPNALQLAADSESLLGLAYDDAALNRLIKLATPFLSANVAEVFSDPDVTALLTEQLLPLVSGADVDITAVLE
;
A
#
# COMPACT_ATOMS: atom_id res chain seq x y z
N MET A 1 28.73 -85.11 37.23
CA MET A 1 28.78 -84.00 36.24
C MET A 1 28.36 -84.38 34.80
N GLN A 2 28.48 -85.62 34.34
CA GLN A 2 28.08 -86.01 32.97
C GLN A 2 26.56 -86.15 32.74
N VAL A 3 25.78 -86.49 33.76
CA VAL A 3 24.31 -86.68 33.62
C VAL A 3 23.59 -85.34 33.35
N HIS A 4 24.01 -84.25 33.99
CA HIS A 4 23.43 -82.90 33.78
C HIS A 4 23.68 -82.31 32.39
N LYS A 5 24.84 -82.59 31.77
CA LYS A 5 25.13 -82.15 30.39
C LYS A 5 24.27 -82.89 29.36
N ARG A 6 23.85 -84.13 29.65
CA ARG A 6 22.98 -84.91 28.78
C ARG A 6 21.55 -84.40 28.85
N THR A 7 21.03 -84.11 30.05
CA THR A 7 19.68 -83.55 30.22
C THR A 7 19.56 -82.15 29.62
N LEU A 8 20.57 -81.28 29.79
CA LEU A 8 20.58 -79.95 29.16
C LEU A 8 20.60 -80.02 27.63
N ARG A 9 21.39 -80.94 27.05
CA ARG A 9 21.43 -81.16 25.59
C ARG A 9 20.13 -81.73 25.05
N THR A 10 19.48 -82.64 25.78
CA THR A 10 18.18 -83.20 25.39
C THR A 10 17.08 -82.14 25.50
N VAL A 11 17.09 -81.29 26.53
CA VAL A 11 16.13 -80.18 26.66
C VAL A 11 16.32 -79.16 25.53
N VAL A 12 17.56 -78.77 25.23
CA VAL A 12 17.85 -77.85 24.10
C VAL A 12 17.49 -78.46 22.76
N ALA A 13 17.72 -79.77 22.54
CA ALA A 13 17.34 -80.46 21.32
C ALA A 13 15.82 -80.59 21.16
N VAL A 14 15.09 -80.88 22.24
CA VAL A 14 13.61 -80.91 22.24
C VAL A 14 13.06 -79.51 22.00
N LEU A 15 13.65 -78.46 22.59
CA LEU A 15 13.24 -77.07 22.36
C LEU A 15 13.47 -76.64 20.90
N ALA A 16 14.59 -77.05 20.30
CA ALA A 16 14.90 -76.82 18.89
C ALA A 16 13.96 -77.58 17.94
N ILE A 17 13.62 -78.84 18.25
CA ILE A 17 12.69 -79.66 17.45
C ILE A 17 11.26 -79.11 17.57
N SER A 18 10.83 -78.65 18.74
CA SER A 18 9.56 -77.95 18.93
C SER A 18 9.50 -76.63 18.15
N LEU A 19 10.63 -75.91 18.05
CA LEU A 19 10.79 -74.67 17.26
C LEU A 19 10.64 -74.90 15.75
N VAL A 20 11.08 -76.06 15.25
CA VAL A 20 10.95 -76.43 13.83
C VAL A 20 9.54 -76.92 13.49
N LEU A 21 8.86 -77.58 14.44
CA LEU A 21 7.51 -78.09 14.22
C LEU A 21 6.40 -77.02 14.31
N SER A 22 6.62 -75.90 15.02
CA SER A 22 5.69 -74.75 15.02
C SER A 22 5.86 -73.80 13.83
N ALA A 23 6.94 -73.94 13.05
CA ALA A 23 7.21 -73.10 11.87
C ALA A 23 6.50 -73.56 10.58
N CYS A 24 5.74 -74.67 10.63
CA CYS A 24 5.04 -75.27 9.48
C CYS A 24 3.50 -75.26 9.61
N SER A 25 2.90 -74.16 10.08
CA SER A 25 1.48 -73.86 9.84
C SER A 25 1.36 -72.48 9.20
N GLY A 26 1.31 -72.45 7.87
CA GLY A 26 1.32 -71.22 7.08
C GLY A 26 -0.02 -70.51 6.95
N GLY A 27 0.06 -69.32 6.35
CA GLY A 27 -1.00 -68.74 5.52
C GLY A 27 -1.78 -67.56 6.12
N GLY A 28 -1.30 -66.33 5.87
CA GLY A 28 -2.05 -65.09 6.08
C GLY A 28 -1.13 -63.88 6.06
N GLY A 29 -1.34 -62.94 5.13
CA GLY A 29 -0.42 -61.83 4.79
C GLY A 29 -0.32 -60.69 5.79
N GLY A 30 -0.18 -60.98 7.08
CA GLY A 30 0.20 -60.03 8.11
C GLY A 30 1.17 -60.74 9.05
N GLY A 31 2.45 -60.37 9.02
CA GLY A 31 3.42 -61.03 9.89
C GLY A 31 3.12 -60.76 11.37
N SER A 32 3.57 -61.66 12.24
CA SER A 32 3.31 -61.59 13.67
C SER A 32 4.54 -62.06 14.45
N THR A 33 4.63 -61.64 15.71
CA THR A 33 5.62 -62.14 16.65
C THR A 33 5.28 -63.60 16.97
N TRP A 34 6.05 -64.54 16.42
CA TRP A 34 5.76 -65.99 16.50
C TRP A 34 5.95 -66.56 17.90
N PHE A 35 6.86 -65.98 18.66
CA PHE A 35 7.12 -66.36 20.04
C PHE A 35 7.20 -65.08 20.86
N ASN A 36 6.65 -65.09 22.06
CA ASN A 36 6.62 -63.92 22.93
C ASN A 36 7.22 -64.32 24.28
N LEU A 37 8.47 -63.93 24.50
CA LEU A 37 9.16 -64.20 25.75
C LEU A 37 8.64 -63.28 26.86
N PRO A 38 8.48 -63.77 28.10
CA PRO A 38 8.23 -62.88 29.23
C PRO A 38 9.33 -61.82 29.35
N SER A 39 8.96 -60.58 29.67
CA SER A 39 9.93 -59.53 29.95
C SER A 39 10.87 -59.93 31.07
N ILE A 40 12.14 -59.59 30.90
CA ILE A 40 13.16 -59.78 31.93
C ILE A 40 12.90 -58.73 33.02
N PRO A 41 12.58 -59.13 34.27
CA PRO A 41 12.35 -58.18 35.33
C PRO A 41 13.69 -57.64 35.86
N ILE A 42 13.82 -56.32 35.86
CA ILE A 42 14.94 -55.57 36.42
C ILE A 42 14.39 -54.70 37.54
N THR A 43 14.83 -54.92 38.77
CA THR A 43 14.48 -54.04 39.89
C THR A 43 15.53 -52.96 40.04
N LEU A 44 15.12 -51.70 40.01
CA LEU A 44 15.97 -50.53 40.23
C LEU A 44 15.95 -50.12 41.69
N ASP A 45 17.10 -49.67 42.21
CA ASP A 45 17.17 -48.94 43.47
C ASP A 45 17.07 -47.41 43.24
N ALA A 46 17.03 -46.64 44.32
CA ALA A 46 16.93 -45.17 44.26
C ALA A 46 18.14 -44.49 43.59
N ASN A 47 19.26 -45.21 43.44
CA ASN A 47 20.47 -44.72 42.79
C ASN A 47 20.56 -45.13 41.30
N GLY A 48 19.56 -45.84 40.78
CA GLY A 48 19.53 -46.32 39.39
C GLY A 48 20.33 -47.59 39.14
N ASN A 49 20.72 -48.33 40.18
CA ASN A 49 21.35 -49.65 40.00
C ASN A 49 20.27 -50.72 39.78
N GLY A 50 20.46 -51.54 38.74
CA GLY A 50 19.56 -52.63 38.40
C GLY A 50 19.93 -53.95 39.05
N LYS A 51 18.91 -54.75 39.37
CA LYS A 51 19.03 -56.15 39.75
C LYS A 51 18.16 -57.03 38.85
N VAL A 52 18.76 -58.04 38.24
CA VAL A 52 18.03 -59.09 37.49
C VAL A 52 18.09 -60.38 38.30
N LEU A 53 16.94 -60.94 38.65
CA LEU A 53 16.84 -62.20 39.42
C LEU A 53 17.68 -62.20 40.72
N GLY A 54 17.82 -61.03 41.35
CA GLY A 54 18.61 -60.84 42.57
C GLY A 54 20.10 -60.54 42.36
N PHE A 55 20.61 -60.64 41.12
CA PHE A 55 21.99 -60.30 40.79
C PHE A 55 22.10 -58.83 40.37
N ASN A 56 23.04 -58.10 40.98
CA ASN A 56 23.32 -56.72 40.60
C ASN A 56 23.96 -56.68 39.21
N ILE A 57 23.39 -55.88 38.31
CA ILE A 57 23.89 -55.66 36.95
C ILE A 57 24.52 -54.28 36.75
N GLY A 58 24.65 -53.51 37.83
CA GLY A 58 25.25 -52.18 37.84
C GLY A 58 24.26 -51.07 37.52
N TYR A 59 24.80 -49.88 37.31
CA TYR A 59 24.06 -48.68 36.95
C TYR A 59 23.49 -48.79 35.53
N LEU A 60 22.19 -48.50 35.36
CA LEU A 60 21.49 -48.64 34.07
C LEU A 60 21.24 -47.31 33.36
N GLY A 61 21.91 -46.22 33.77
CA GLY A 61 21.77 -44.92 33.11
C GLY A 61 20.57 -44.09 33.57
N LEU A 62 19.75 -44.58 34.49
CA LEU A 62 18.64 -43.81 35.07
C LEU A 62 19.12 -43.00 36.26
N GLN A 63 19.16 -41.69 36.11
CA GLN A 63 19.60 -40.78 37.18
C GLN A 63 18.59 -40.77 38.35
N PRO A 64 19.03 -40.58 39.60
CA PRO A 64 18.12 -40.49 40.75
C PRO A 64 17.03 -39.42 40.59
N ALA A 65 17.35 -38.31 39.93
CA ALA A 65 16.37 -37.26 39.61
C ALA A 65 15.25 -37.80 38.70
N MET A 66 15.61 -38.51 37.62
CA MET A 66 14.65 -39.15 36.71
C MET A 66 13.77 -40.18 37.43
N ILE A 67 14.36 -40.98 38.33
CA ILE A 67 13.61 -41.92 39.17
C ILE A 67 12.60 -41.16 40.06
N GLY A 68 13.02 -40.05 40.66
CA GLY A 68 12.14 -39.17 41.43
C GLY A 68 11.02 -38.56 40.60
N GLN A 69 11.28 -38.12 39.37
CA GLN A 69 10.26 -37.58 38.46
C GLN A 69 9.26 -38.66 38.02
N LEU A 70 9.73 -39.86 37.69
CA LEU A 70 8.86 -41.01 37.41
C LEU A 70 8.01 -41.40 38.62
N GLN A 71 8.56 -41.32 39.83
CA GLN A 71 7.81 -41.51 41.08
C GLN A 71 6.74 -40.43 41.28
N GLN A 72 7.03 -39.17 40.94
CA GLN A 72 6.05 -38.07 40.99
C GLN A 72 4.91 -38.28 39.97
N ALA A 73 5.21 -38.87 38.80
CA ALA A 73 4.22 -39.35 37.84
C ALA A 73 3.49 -40.63 38.29
N ASN A 74 3.74 -41.13 39.51
CA ASN A 74 3.22 -42.40 40.02
C ASN A 74 3.57 -43.61 39.12
N VAL A 75 4.70 -43.57 38.41
CA VAL A 75 5.21 -44.69 37.60
C VAL A 75 5.99 -45.64 38.50
N GLN A 76 5.54 -46.89 38.58
CA GLN A 76 6.16 -47.97 39.36
C GLN A 76 6.82 -49.02 38.46
N GLU A 77 6.38 -49.13 37.20
CA GLU A 77 6.92 -50.08 36.24
C GLU A 77 6.99 -49.44 34.84
N ILE A 78 8.12 -49.60 34.16
CA ILE A 78 8.29 -49.31 32.74
C ILE A 78 8.61 -50.63 32.05
N GLU A 79 7.84 -50.98 31.02
CA GLU A 79 8.07 -52.19 30.24
C GLU A 79 8.29 -51.81 28.78
N ILE A 80 9.42 -52.20 28.19
CA ILE A 80 9.74 -51.97 26.78
C ILE A 80 9.75 -53.32 26.08
N ARG A 81 8.95 -53.46 25.02
CA ARG A 81 8.75 -54.69 24.25
C ARG A 81 9.14 -54.47 22.80
N VAL A 82 9.93 -55.38 22.23
CA VAL A 82 10.23 -55.39 20.80
C VAL A 82 9.42 -56.51 20.16
N GLY A 83 8.68 -56.20 19.10
CA GLY A 83 7.78 -57.12 18.40
C GLY A 83 7.81 -56.95 16.89
N TYR A 84 6.88 -57.61 16.18
CA TYR A 84 6.83 -57.63 14.73
C TYR A 84 6.52 -56.26 14.15
N HIS A 85 5.57 -55.55 14.77
CA HIS A 85 5.09 -54.25 14.32
C HIS A 85 5.84 -53.06 14.92
N GLY A 86 6.68 -53.26 15.95
CA GLY A 86 7.39 -52.13 16.54
C GLY A 86 8.11 -52.37 17.86
N ILE A 87 8.49 -51.26 18.51
CA ILE A 87 9.00 -51.20 19.88
C ILE A 87 7.95 -50.49 20.73
N PHE A 88 7.31 -51.24 21.63
CA PHE A 88 6.18 -50.84 22.47
C PHE A 88 6.62 -50.53 23.89
N PRO A 89 6.64 -49.25 24.30
CA PRO A 89 6.78 -48.86 25.69
C PRO A 89 5.43 -48.91 26.42
N TYR A 90 5.48 -49.32 27.69
CA TYR A 90 4.37 -49.36 28.62
C TYR A 90 4.79 -48.71 29.93
N ALA A 91 3.89 -47.96 30.55
CA ALA A 91 4.05 -47.45 31.91
C ALA A 91 2.89 -47.98 32.77
N ASN A 92 3.22 -48.62 33.90
CA ASN A 92 2.23 -49.26 34.78
C ASN A 92 1.28 -50.23 34.05
N GLY A 93 1.75 -50.86 32.96
CA GLY A 93 0.96 -51.78 32.14
C GLY A 93 0.07 -51.11 31.10
N GLU A 94 0.07 -49.78 31.01
CA GLU A 94 -0.67 -49.04 29.98
C GLU A 94 0.23 -48.72 28.78
N ALA A 95 -0.30 -48.90 27.57
CA ALA A 95 0.43 -48.62 26.34
C ALA A 95 0.67 -47.12 26.17
N LEU A 96 1.89 -46.78 25.72
CA LEU A 96 2.33 -45.45 25.30
C LEU A 96 2.56 -45.42 23.78
N PRO A 97 2.78 -44.24 23.16
CA PRO A 97 3.21 -44.14 21.77
C PRO A 97 4.44 -45.01 21.52
N TYR A 98 4.45 -45.71 20.39
CA TYR A 98 5.43 -46.75 20.10
C TYR A 98 6.12 -46.50 18.78
N ILE A 99 7.34 -47.02 18.63
CA ILE A 99 8.04 -46.96 17.34
C ILE A 99 7.41 -48.02 16.45
N ASN A 100 6.73 -47.63 15.38
CA ASN A 100 6.19 -48.59 14.41
C ASN A 100 7.24 -48.88 13.33
N TRP A 101 7.17 -50.07 12.74
CA TRP A 101 8.00 -50.39 11.59
C TRP A 101 7.33 -51.37 10.64
N THR A 102 7.77 -51.34 9.39
CA THR A 102 7.38 -52.28 8.33
C THR A 102 8.59 -53.14 7.96
N ASP A 103 8.39 -54.14 7.10
CA ASP A 103 9.52 -54.93 6.60
C ASP A 103 10.50 -54.05 5.80
N GLU A 104 9.99 -53.08 5.04
CA GLU A 104 10.79 -52.13 4.30
C GLU A 104 11.60 -51.21 5.21
N SER A 105 10.96 -50.62 6.23
CA SER A 105 11.66 -49.70 7.13
C SER A 105 12.66 -50.39 8.04
N VAL A 106 12.42 -51.65 8.40
CA VAL A 106 13.39 -52.49 9.11
C VAL A 106 14.59 -52.84 8.24
N ASN A 107 14.39 -53.10 6.94
CA ASN A 107 15.51 -53.34 6.03
C ASN A 107 16.38 -52.09 5.90
N LEU A 108 15.76 -50.92 5.74
CA LEU A 108 16.50 -49.65 5.74
C LEU A 108 17.22 -49.43 7.07
N LEU A 109 16.56 -49.63 8.22
CA LEU A 109 17.21 -49.51 9.53
C LEU A 109 18.41 -50.46 9.67
N GLN A 110 18.33 -51.69 9.15
CA GLN A 110 19.48 -52.61 9.15
C GLN A 110 20.64 -52.08 8.31
N ASP A 111 20.35 -51.49 7.15
CA ASP A 111 21.38 -50.88 6.31
C ASP A 111 22.04 -49.71 7.04
N VAL A 112 21.25 -48.85 7.72
CA VAL A 112 21.79 -47.77 8.56
C VAL A 112 22.70 -48.31 9.67
N LEU A 113 22.24 -49.32 10.41
CA LEU A 113 23.00 -49.89 11.52
C LEU A 113 24.27 -50.64 11.07
N ARG A 114 24.27 -51.26 9.88
CA ARG A 114 25.48 -51.91 9.31
C ARG A 114 26.55 -50.90 8.95
N ASN A 115 26.15 -49.70 8.55
CA ASN A 115 27.06 -48.63 8.14
C ASN A 115 27.38 -47.65 9.29
N THR A 116 26.83 -47.88 10.50
CA THR A 116 27.11 -47.07 11.69
C THR A 116 28.14 -47.77 12.58
N PRO A 117 29.31 -47.17 12.84
CA PRO A 117 30.35 -47.77 13.67
C PRO A 117 29.82 -48.17 15.06
N GLY A 118 30.00 -49.44 15.43
CA GLY A 118 29.60 -49.99 16.74
C GLY A 118 28.14 -50.44 16.84
N ALA A 119 27.35 -50.32 15.77
CA ALA A 119 25.93 -50.72 15.73
C ALA A 119 25.68 -52.00 14.90
N GLU A 120 26.73 -52.64 14.37
CA GLU A 120 26.64 -53.72 13.38
C GLU A 120 25.93 -54.96 13.96
N THR A 121 26.15 -55.23 15.25
CA THR A 121 25.48 -56.33 15.96
C THR A 121 23.98 -56.10 16.03
N GLY A 122 23.53 -54.85 16.19
CA GLY A 122 22.12 -54.47 16.19
C GLY A 122 21.44 -54.82 14.87
N ALA A 123 22.09 -54.56 13.74
CA ALA A 123 21.56 -54.90 12.42
C ALA A 123 21.28 -56.40 12.25
N THR A 124 22.12 -57.26 12.83
CA THR A 124 21.92 -58.72 12.79
C THR A 124 20.85 -59.22 13.77
N ALA A 125 20.62 -58.47 14.86
CA ALA A 125 19.69 -58.86 15.91
C ALA A 125 18.23 -58.51 15.57
N ILE A 126 17.95 -57.38 14.91
CA ILE A 126 16.59 -56.88 14.67
C ILE A 126 15.63 -57.92 14.05
N PRO A 127 15.99 -58.65 12.97
CA PRO A 127 15.11 -59.69 12.41
C PRO A 127 14.68 -60.74 13.45
N TRP A 128 15.60 -61.11 14.34
CA TRP A 128 15.34 -62.08 15.39
C TRP A 128 14.48 -61.49 16.50
N LEU A 129 14.75 -60.24 16.91
CA LEU A 129 13.95 -59.55 17.93
C LEU A 129 12.48 -59.41 17.50
N ARG A 130 12.23 -59.09 16.21
CA ARG A 130 10.88 -59.00 15.63
C ARG A 130 10.12 -60.34 15.62
N ARG A 131 10.83 -61.47 15.54
CA ARG A 131 10.21 -62.82 15.49
C ARG A 131 10.01 -63.44 16.87
N ILE A 132 10.92 -63.17 17.80
CA ILE A 132 11.00 -63.81 19.13
C ILE A 132 10.35 -62.98 20.25
N GLY A 133 10.04 -61.70 20.02
CA GLY A 133 9.29 -60.90 20.96
C GLY A 133 9.98 -60.79 22.33
N VAL A 134 10.96 -59.89 22.48
CA VAL A 134 11.68 -59.73 23.75
C VAL A 134 11.20 -58.49 24.50
N GLY A 135 11.31 -58.51 25.82
CA GLY A 135 10.99 -57.36 26.63
C GLY A 135 11.88 -57.19 27.84
N VAL A 136 11.98 -55.95 28.30
CA VAL A 136 12.61 -55.59 29.56
C VAL A 136 11.58 -54.86 30.41
N ARG A 137 11.47 -55.25 31.67
CA ARG A 137 10.55 -54.67 32.63
C ARG A 137 11.33 -54.08 33.79
N LEU A 138 11.40 -52.76 33.83
CA LEU A 138 12.04 -51.97 34.86
C LEU A 138 11.04 -51.70 35.99
N LYS A 139 11.29 -52.27 37.17
CA LYS A 139 10.55 -51.99 38.40
C LYS A 139 11.24 -50.87 39.15
N LEU A 140 10.56 -49.75 39.30
CA LEU A 140 11.07 -48.57 39.99
C LEU A 140 10.85 -48.71 41.51
N PRO A 141 11.68 -48.06 42.33
CA PRO A 141 11.41 -47.95 43.75
C PRO A 141 10.08 -47.20 43.97
N LEU A 142 9.32 -47.58 44.99
CA LEU A 142 8.06 -46.90 45.32
C LEU A 142 8.33 -45.50 45.88
N ALA A 143 7.47 -44.55 45.52
CA ALA A 143 7.43 -43.24 46.16
C ALA A 143 7.05 -43.40 47.64
N GLN A 144 7.50 -42.47 48.49
CA GLN A 144 7.20 -42.53 49.92
C GLN A 144 5.69 -42.46 50.17
N GLY A 145 5.13 -43.49 50.82
CA GLY A 145 3.70 -43.59 51.12
C GLY A 145 2.83 -44.12 49.97
N ALA A 146 3.40 -44.45 48.80
CA ALA A 146 2.65 -45.05 47.70
C ALA A 146 2.40 -46.56 47.94
N SER A 147 1.19 -47.01 47.65
CA SER A 147 0.84 -48.44 47.62
C SER A 147 1.31 -49.06 46.29
N PRO A 148 1.79 -50.32 46.29
CA PRO A 148 2.08 -51.04 45.06
C PRO A 148 0.83 -51.13 44.16
N LEU A 149 0.99 -50.80 42.88
CA LEU A 149 -0.06 -50.95 41.88
C LEU A 149 -0.18 -52.41 41.43
N ASP A 150 -1.42 -52.86 41.18
CA ASP A 150 -1.67 -54.15 40.52
C ASP A 150 -1.53 -53.98 39.00
N ILE A 151 -0.30 -54.14 38.52
CA ILE A 151 0.05 -53.93 37.12
C ILE A 151 -0.20 -55.23 36.32
N PRO A 152 -1.11 -55.21 35.31
CA PRO A 152 -1.42 -56.40 34.54
C PRO A 152 -0.21 -56.89 33.76
N ARG A 153 -0.13 -58.21 33.53
CA ARG A 153 0.87 -58.76 32.62
C ARG A 153 0.53 -58.36 31.19
N TRP A 154 1.56 -58.05 30.41
CA TRP A 154 1.46 -57.80 28.98
C TRP A 154 0.71 -58.93 28.26
N ARG A 155 -0.22 -58.56 27.37
CA ARG A 155 -1.14 -59.50 26.69
C ARG A 155 -0.85 -59.68 25.20
N GLY A 156 0.09 -58.90 24.64
CA GLY A 156 0.41 -58.90 23.21
C GLY A 156 0.56 -57.47 22.68
N GLU A 157 0.96 -57.35 21.42
CA GLU A 157 1.16 -56.04 20.79
C GLU A 157 -0.17 -55.28 20.73
N GLU A 158 -0.16 -54.07 21.30
CA GLU A 158 -1.32 -53.16 21.29
C GLU A 158 -1.03 -52.09 20.25
N LEU A 159 -1.60 -52.24 19.06
CA LEU A 159 -1.46 -51.26 17.98
C LEU A 159 -2.33 -50.03 18.26
N ALA A 160 -1.92 -48.88 17.72
CA ALA A 160 -2.73 -47.66 17.75
C ALA A 160 -4.07 -47.92 17.04
N GLN A 161 -5.16 -47.41 17.63
CA GLN A 161 -6.48 -47.50 17.01
C GLN A 161 -6.56 -46.49 15.87
N PRO A 162 -7.01 -46.88 14.66
CA PRO A 162 -7.20 -45.94 13.56
C PRO A 162 -8.14 -44.79 13.96
N GLU A 163 -7.71 -43.56 13.75
CA GLU A 163 -8.48 -42.33 13.95
C GLU A 163 -8.66 -41.65 12.59
N THR A 164 -9.87 -41.15 12.32
CA THR A 164 -10.14 -40.29 11.17
C THR A 164 -10.62 -38.95 11.71
N PRO A 165 -9.74 -37.94 11.75
CA PRO A 165 -10.10 -36.59 12.18
C PRO A 165 -11.19 -36.03 11.28
N GLY A 166 -12.13 -35.28 11.87
CA GLY A 166 -13.16 -34.58 11.12
C GLY A 166 -12.64 -33.35 10.38
N GLU A 167 -11.60 -32.71 10.91
CA GLU A 167 -11.00 -31.45 10.42
C GLU A 167 -9.49 -31.43 10.71
N THR A 168 -8.73 -30.66 9.92
CA THR A 168 -7.29 -30.42 10.13
C THR A 168 -7.09 -29.46 11.31
N THR A 169 -6.31 -29.87 12.29
CA THR A 169 -6.07 -29.10 13.53
C THR A 169 -4.81 -28.23 13.45
N ILE A 170 -3.81 -28.68 12.69
CA ILE A 170 -2.54 -28.00 12.41
C ILE A 170 -2.22 -28.26 10.93
N GLY A 171 -1.99 -27.21 10.14
CA GLY A 171 -1.74 -27.36 8.70
C GLY A 171 -2.97 -27.17 7.80
N PRO A 172 -2.87 -27.44 6.49
CA PRO A 172 -1.76 -28.13 5.81
C PRO A 172 -0.48 -27.28 5.76
N ILE A 173 0.67 -27.86 6.15
CA ILE A 173 1.99 -27.23 6.07
C ILE A 173 2.94 -28.17 5.34
N GLN A 174 3.53 -27.73 4.23
CA GLN A 174 4.65 -28.42 3.60
C GLN A 174 5.90 -27.52 3.67
N PHE A 175 6.80 -27.84 4.58
CA PHE A 175 8.04 -27.10 4.78
C PHE A 175 9.22 -27.84 4.13
N ALA A 176 9.68 -27.38 2.96
CA ALA A 176 10.69 -28.09 2.16
C ALA A 176 12.01 -27.33 1.95
N SER A 177 12.14 -26.20 2.63
CA SER A 177 13.25 -25.26 2.44
C SER A 177 14.40 -25.38 3.41
N LEU A 178 14.29 -26.24 4.42
CA LEU A 178 15.39 -26.53 5.32
C LEU A 178 16.44 -27.38 4.61
N ALA A 179 17.61 -26.80 4.39
CA ALA A 179 18.74 -27.47 3.77
C ALA A 179 19.99 -27.37 4.63
N TYR A 180 20.68 -28.49 4.82
CA TYR A 180 21.97 -28.56 5.51
C TYR A 180 23.10 -28.65 4.50
N ASP A 181 24.15 -27.85 4.72
CA ASP A 181 25.39 -27.92 3.96
C ASP A 181 26.28 -29.12 4.37
N GLU A 182 27.44 -29.27 3.73
CA GLU A 182 28.37 -30.37 4.01
C GLU A 182 28.94 -30.39 5.43
N ASN A 183 28.85 -29.25 6.14
CA ASN A 183 29.31 -29.04 7.51
C ASN A 183 28.20 -29.21 8.54
N GLY A 184 26.96 -29.49 8.12
CA GLY A 184 25.79 -29.60 8.99
C GLY A 184 25.23 -28.25 9.41
N LYS A 185 25.50 -27.18 8.64
CA LYS A 185 24.93 -25.84 8.87
C LYS A 185 23.61 -25.69 8.11
N PRO A 186 22.51 -25.33 8.79
CA PRO A 186 21.21 -25.17 8.17
C PRO A 186 21.10 -23.85 7.39
N SER A 187 20.23 -23.88 6.39
CA SER A 187 19.74 -22.75 5.62
C SER A 187 18.24 -22.93 5.36
N ILE A 188 17.51 -21.83 5.27
CA ILE A 188 16.08 -21.80 4.94
C ILE A 188 15.92 -20.98 3.66
N GLU A 189 15.34 -21.56 2.62
CA GLU A 189 15.14 -20.92 1.31
C GLU A 189 16.46 -20.41 0.68
N GLY A 190 17.60 -21.03 1.06
CA GLY A 190 18.94 -20.63 0.63
C GLY A 190 19.61 -19.55 1.49
N VAL A 191 18.93 -19.03 2.51
CA VAL A 191 19.50 -18.10 3.51
C VAL A 191 20.12 -18.90 4.65
N PRO A 192 21.42 -18.74 4.96
CA PRO A 192 22.04 -19.42 6.10
C PRO A 192 21.32 -19.08 7.40
N LEU A 193 20.98 -20.09 8.21
CA LEU A 193 20.23 -19.89 9.46
C LEU A 193 20.99 -18.98 10.43
N ALA A 194 22.33 -19.00 10.43
CA ALA A 194 23.13 -18.09 11.23
C ALA A 194 22.86 -16.60 10.94
N GLN A 195 22.53 -16.25 9.69
CA GLN A 195 22.12 -14.88 9.34
C GLN A 195 20.74 -14.57 9.92
N ILE A 196 19.83 -15.56 9.91
CA ILE A 196 18.50 -15.46 10.52
C ILE A 196 18.59 -15.29 12.04
N GLU A 197 19.40 -16.12 12.70
CA GLU A 197 19.67 -16.05 14.14
C GLU A 197 20.31 -14.71 14.54
N GLN A 198 21.25 -14.21 13.74
CA GLN A 198 21.90 -12.92 13.99
C GLN A 198 20.90 -11.76 13.91
N ALA A 199 19.98 -11.79 12.94
CA ALA A 199 18.94 -10.77 12.79
C ALA A 199 17.90 -10.81 13.91
N LEU A 200 17.49 -12.01 14.33
CA LEU A 200 16.49 -12.19 15.39
C LEU A 200 17.10 -12.08 16.79
N GLY A 201 18.43 -12.04 16.90
CA GLY A 201 19.14 -12.01 18.18
C GLY A 201 18.96 -13.28 19.01
N ALA A 202 18.58 -14.39 18.39
CA ALA A 202 18.26 -15.66 19.04
C ALA A 202 18.85 -16.81 18.24
N SER A 203 19.47 -17.79 18.92
CA SER A 203 19.91 -19.03 18.28
C SER A 203 18.84 -20.10 18.40
N PHE A 204 18.58 -20.81 17.29
CA PHE A 204 17.65 -21.93 17.21
C PHE A 204 18.33 -23.27 17.47
N GLY A 205 19.67 -23.32 17.44
CA GLY A 205 20.43 -24.52 17.80
C GLY A 205 20.21 -25.71 16.87
N LEU A 206 19.91 -25.46 15.59
CA LEU A 206 19.57 -26.50 14.61
C LEU A 206 20.80 -27.12 13.92
N ASP A 207 22.02 -26.77 14.29
CA ASP A 207 23.24 -27.35 13.72
C ASP A 207 23.29 -28.89 13.90
N LEU A 208 23.57 -29.62 12.82
CA LEU A 208 23.73 -31.06 12.88
C LEU A 208 25.11 -31.45 13.42
N PRO A 209 25.20 -32.39 14.38
CA PRO A 209 26.49 -32.90 14.84
C PRO A 209 27.29 -33.57 13.72
N PRO A 210 28.64 -33.50 13.73
CA PRO A 210 29.48 -34.13 12.71
C PRO A 210 29.23 -35.63 12.53
N LEU A 211 28.88 -36.35 13.61
CA LEU A 211 28.52 -37.76 13.55
C LEU A 211 27.25 -38.01 12.73
N ALA A 212 26.24 -37.14 12.85
CA ALA A 212 25.01 -37.25 12.05
C ALA A 212 25.32 -37.07 10.57
N MET A 213 26.14 -36.07 10.22
CA MET A 213 26.59 -35.85 8.84
C MET A 213 27.41 -37.02 8.28
N GLN A 214 28.25 -37.65 9.12
CA GLN A 214 28.99 -38.86 8.72
C GLN A 214 28.05 -40.03 8.43
N ILE A 215 27.03 -40.23 9.28
CA ILE A 215 26.02 -41.27 9.07
C ILE A 215 25.27 -40.98 7.77
N PHE A 216 24.71 -39.79 7.59
CA PHE A 216 23.96 -39.43 6.37
C PHE A 216 24.79 -39.61 5.10
N LYS A 217 26.07 -39.24 5.10
CA LYS A 217 26.99 -39.50 3.99
C LYS A 217 27.24 -41.00 3.76
N ALA A 218 27.41 -41.79 4.83
CA ALA A 218 27.67 -43.23 4.74
C ALA A 218 26.49 -44.02 4.15
N ILE A 219 25.25 -43.56 4.40
CA ILE A 219 24.03 -44.15 3.83
C ILE A 219 23.52 -43.41 2.58
N ASN A 220 24.29 -42.45 2.05
CA ASN A 220 23.99 -41.66 0.85
C ASN A 220 22.61 -41.00 0.88
N VAL A 221 22.28 -40.39 2.02
CA VAL A 221 20.99 -39.73 2.24
C VAL A 221 21.01 -38.32 1.69
N GLN A 222 20.03 -37.99 0.86
CA GLN A 222 19.86 -36.65 0.29
C GLN A 222 18.72 -35.89 0.97
N GLN A 223 17.68 -36.60 1.39
CA GLN A 223 16.46 -36.02 1.93
C GLN A 223 15.92 -36.85 3.11
N LEU A 224 15.46 -36.16 4.16
CA LEU A 224 14.65 -36.73 5.25
C LEU A 224 13.28 -36.05 5.23
N THR A 225 12.21 -36.84 5.19
CA THR A 225 10.85 -36.34 5.33
C THR A 225 10.28 -36.80 6.67
N VAL A 226 9.64 -35.87 7.38
CA VAL A 226 8.86 -36.09 8.60
C VAL A 226 7.43 -35.67 8.28
N ALA A 227 6.51 -36.63 8.25
CA ALA A 227 5.11 -36.41 7.89
C ALA A 227 4.21 -36.78 9.07
N THR A 228 3.30 -35.90 9.47
CA THR A 228 2.27 -36.27 10.46
C THR A 228 1.16 -37.06 9.77
N GLN A 229 0.62 -38.04 10.50
CA GLN A 229 -0.50 -38.87 10.11
C GLN A 229 -1.49 -38.92 11.27
N PRO A 230 -2.77 -39.26 11.03
CA PRO A 230 -3.74 -39.33 12.12
C PRO A 230 -3.36 -40.21 13.29
N ASN A 231 -2.58 -41.24 13.03
CA ASN A 231 -2.14 -42.20 14.04
C ASN A 231 -0.62 -42.31 14.17
N GLY A 232 0.13 -41.29 13.73
CA GLY A 232 1.57 -41.36 13.82
C GLY A 232 2.35 -40.22 13.19
N ILE A 233 3.67 -40.35 13.26
CA ILE A 233 4.63 -39.55 12.52
C ILE A 233 5.41 -40.52 11.66
N ASP A 234 5.26 -40.42 10.35
CA ASP A 234 6.02 -41.19 9.40
C ASP A 234 7.35 -40.48 9.12
N LEU A 235 8.41 -41.28 9.15
CA LEU A 235 9.75 -40.85 8.80
C LEU A 235 10.13 -41.52 7.50
N SER A 236 10.73 -40.81 6.57
CA SER A 236 11.29 -41.43 5.37
C SER A 236 12.58 -40.74 4.92
N VAL A 237 13.43 -41.50 4.26
CA VAL A 237 14.71 -41.04 3.74
C VAL A 237 14.76 -41.37 2.26
N ASP A 238 14.93 -40.35 1.42
CA ASP A 238 14.90 -40.47 -0.04
C ASP A 238 13.65 -41.25 -0.55
N GLY A 239 12.50 -41.02 0.08
CA GLY A 239 11.23 -41.69 -0.21
C GLY A 239 11.10 -43.13 0.33
N ARG A 240 12.12 -43.66 1.00
CA ARG A 240 12.07 -44.98 1.66
C ARG A 240 11.65 -44.84 3.13
N PRO A 241 10.66 -45.60 3.61
CA PRO A 241 10.16 -45.45 4.97
C PRO A 241 11.23 -45.85 6.01
N LEU A 242 11.33 -45.08 7.07
CA LEU A 242 12.02 -45.38 8.32
C LEU A 242 11.00 -45.82 9.38
N PRO A 243 11.45 -46.44 10.49
CA PRO A 243 10.58 -46.62 11.65
C PRO A 243 10.01 -45.27 12.10
N GLY A 244 8.69 -45.18 12.20
CA GLY A 244 7.98 -43.96 12.60
C GLY A 244 7.56 -44.02 14.06
N LEU A 245 6.75 -43.04 14.47
CA LEU A 245 6.05 -43.04 15.75
C LEU A 245 4.59 -43.36 15.48
N ALA A 246 3.99 -44.28 16.24
CA ALA A 246 2.56 -44.55 16.20
C ALA A 246 1.90 -44.15 17.51
N TYR A 247 0.74 -43.51 17.42
CA TYR A 247 -0.05 -43.04 18.55
C TYR A 247 -1.55 -43.04 18.23
N ASP A 248 -2.34 -42.92 19.29
CA ASP A 248 -3.75 -42.55 19.27
C ASP A 248 -4.03 -41.66 20.48
N THR A 249 -5.21 -41.04 20.53
CA THR A 249 -5.59 -40.09 21.59
C THR A 249 -5.32 -40.65 23.00
N PRO A 250 -5.74 -41.88 23.37
CA PRO A 250 -5.50 -42.41 24.71
C PRO A 250 -4.01 -42.59 25.05
N ARG A 251 -3.16 -42.93 24.08
CA ARG A 251 -1.70 -43.05 24.29
C ARG A 251 -1.05 -41.68 24.51
N LEU A 252 -1.47 -40.67 23.75
CA LEU A 252 -0.96 -39.30 23.91
C LEU A 252 -1.34 -38.74 25.29
N GLU A 253 -2.60 -38.89 25.72
CA GLU A 253 -3.07 -38.47 27.05
C GLU A 253 -2.25 -39.09 28.19
N ARG A 254 -1.99 -40.40 28.13
CA ARG A 254 -1.14 -41.08 29.12
C ARG A 254 0.29 -40.55 29.12
N THR A 255 0.82 -40.25 27.93
CA THR A 255 2.17 -39.69 27.80
C THR A 255 2.27 -38.33 28.44
N ILE A 256 1.27 -37.46 28.22
CA ILE A 256 1.20 -36.14 28.86
C ILE A 256 1.19 -36.27 30.39
N ALA A 257 0.39 -37.20 30.93
CA ALA A 257 0.29 -37.44 32.37
C ALA A 257 1.64 -37.87 33.00
N ILE A 258 2.47 -38.59 32.24
CA ILE A 258 3.80 -39.02 32.68
C ILE A 258 4.86 -37.94 32.43
N ALA A 259 4.73 -37.16 31.35
CA ALA A 259 5.70 -36.18 30.91
C ALA A 259 5.74 -34.92 31.79
N GLU A 260 4.61 -34.52 32.40
CA GLU A 260 4.51 -33.30 33.22
C GLU A 260 5.61 -33.16 34.29
N PRO A 261 5.89 -34.16 35.15
CA PRO A 261 7.00 -34.09 36.11
C PRO A 261 8.38 -34.31 35.47
N LEU A 262 8.46 -34.84 34.24
CA LEU A 262 9.73 -35.11 33.55
C LEU A 262 10.29 -33.88 32.84
N VAL A 263 9.42 -33.03 32.30
CA VAL A 263 9.83 -31.90 31.44
C VAL A 263 10.42 -30.74 32.24
N GLY A 264 10.08 -30.56 33.51
CA GLY A 264 10.72 -29.59 34.44
C GLY A 264 10.47 -28.10 34.11
N ASP A 265 10.22 -27.77 32.85
CA ASP A 265 9.83 -26.47 32.33
C ASP A 265 8.29 -26.38 32.21
N PRO A 266 7.63 -25.53 33.02
CA PRO A 266 6.19 -25.32 32.97
C PRO A 266 5.68 -24.90 31.59
N THR A 267 6.45 -24.14 30.81
CA THR A 267 6.05 -23.65 29.49
C THR A 267 6.01 -24.78 28.47
N LEU A 268 7.02 -25.66 28.48
CA LEU A 268 7.01 -26.85 27.62
C LEU A 268 5.86 -27.80 28.00
N VAL A 269 5.53 -27.93 29.29
CA VAL A 269 4.36 -28.73 29.73
C VAL A 269 3.05 -28.14 29.19
N SER A 270 2.87 -26.82 29.24
CA SER A 270 1.68 -26.19 28.63
C SER A 270 1.60 -26.43 27.13
N THR A 271 2.71 -26.25 26.41
CA THR A 271 2.75 -26.50 24.96
C THR A 271 2.44 -27.95 24.64
N LEU A 272 2.98 -28.92 25.39
CA LEU A 272 2.67 -30.34 25.19
C LEU A 272 1.18 -30.64 25.41
N LYS A 273 0.57 -30.05 26.44
CA LYS A 273 -0.87 -30.20 26.73
C LYS A 273 -1.76 -29.64 25.62
N GLU A 274 -1.31 -28.62 24.91
CA GLU A 274 -2.04 -28.01 23.80
C GLU A 274 -1.81 -28.68 22.45
N VAL A 275 -0.56 -29.10 22.18
CA VAL A 275 -0.17 -29.68 20.89
C VAL A 275 -0.56 -31.15 20.79
N ALA A 276 -0.34 -31.95 21.84
CA ALA A 276 -0.54 -33.39 21.76
C ALA A 276 -1.98 -33.79 21.36
N PRO A 277 -3.06 -33.18 21.90
CA PRO A 277 -4.43 -33.49 21.45
C PRO A 277 -4.72 -33.10 20.00
N LYS A 278 -3.91 -32.23 19.40
CA LYS A 278 -4.05 -31.79 18.01
C LYS A 278 -3.31 -32.69 17.03
N LEU A 279 -2.33 -33.47 17.47
CA LEU A 279 -1.53 -34.34 16.58
C LEU A 279 -2.34 -35.29 15.69
N PRO A 280 -3.48 -35.88 16.14
CA PRO A 280 -4.29 -36.71 15.25
C PRO A 280 -4.85 -35.94 14.05
N GLY A 281 -5.15 -34.65 14.17
CA GLY A 281 -5.63 -33.83 13.05
C GLY A 281 -4.53 -33.06 12.31
N ALA A 282 -3.25 -33.28 12.64
CA ALA A 282 -2.15 -32.50 12.08
C ALA A 282 -1.79 -32.99 10.66
N ASP A 283 -1.62 -32.05 9.74
CA ASP A 283 -1.19 -32.23 8.36
C ASP A 283 0.07 -31.40 8.11
N VAL A 284 1.22 -31.96 8.50
CA VAL A 284 2.53 -31.30 8.49
C VAL A 284 3.55 -32.22 7.85
N ASP A 285 4.11 -31.76 6.73
CA ASP A 285 5.19 -32.39 5.99
C ASP A 285 6.45 -31.52 6.09
N ILE A 286 7.44 -31.97 6.85
CA ILE A 286 8.75 -31.33 6.93
C ILE A 286 9.74 -32.13 6.08
N ILE A 287 10.27 -31.49 5.05
CA ILE A 287 11.28 -32.06 4.17
C ILE A 287 12.61 -31.34 4.41
N VAL A 288 13.59 -32.12 4.85
CA VAL A 288 14.95 -31.66 5.14
C VAL A 288 15.88 -32.18 4.06
N SER A 289 16.61 -31.26 3.42
CA SER A 289 17.65 -31.60 2.44
C SER A 289 19.03 -31.62 3.08
N PHE A 290 19.88 -32.56 2.68
CA PHE A 290 21.30 -32.64 3.05
C PHE A 290 22.24 -32.37 1.86
N THR A 291 21.69 -31.84 0.76
CA THR A 291 22.44 -31.53 -0.47
C THR A 291 23.00 -30.10 -0.49
N GLY A 292 22.70 -29.30 0.54
CA GLY A 292 22.99 -27.87 0.58
C GLY A 292 22.03 -27.00 -0.25
N GLN A 293 20.99 -27.58 -0.86
CA GLN A 293 19.93 -26.87 -1.58
C GLN A 293 18.54 -27.33 -1.09
N PRO A 294 17.51 -26.46 -1.13
CA PRO A 294 16.13 -26.87 -0.82
C PRO A 294 15.69 -28.10 -1.62
N ALA A 295 14.91 -28.99 -0.99
CA ALA A 295 14.44 -30.22 -1.64
C ALA A 295 13.25 -29.99 -2.58
N ALA A 296 12.43 -28.98 -2.26
CA ALA A 296 11.30 -28.52 -3.06
C ALA A 296 10.92 -27.10 -2.60
N ASP A 297 9.97 -26.49 -3.29
CA ASP A 297 9.37 -25.24 -2.85
C ASP A 297 8.54 -25.45 -1.58
N THR A 298 8.71 -24.57 -0.61
CA THR A 298 7.84 -24.52 0.58
C THR A 298 6.42 -24.15 0.16
N LYS A 299 5.42 -24.87 0.67
CA LYS A 299 4.00 -24.50 0.56
C LYS A 299 3.43 -24.29 1.95
N LEU A 300 3.16 -23.04 2.27
CA LEU A 300 2.45 -22.67 3.49
C LEU A 300 1.03 -22.28 3.09
N ALA A 301 0.04 -22.89 3.74
CA ALA A 301 -1.29 -22.31 3.78
C ALA A 301 -1.26 -20.99 4.58
N THR A 302 -2.28 -20.17 4.43
CA THR A 302 -2.46 -18.97 5.27
C THR A 302 -2.44 -19.39 6.74
N ILE A 303 -1.54 -18.79 7.52
CA ILE A 303 -1.33 -19.14 8.92
C ILE A 303 -2.44 -18.48 9.74
N PRO A 304 -3.32 -19.25 10.41
CA PRO A 304 -4.34 -18.68 11.28
C PRO A 304 -3.70 -18.24 12.59
N VAL A 305 -3.89 -16.97 12.92
CA VAL A 305 -3.38 -16.31 14.13
C VAL A 305 -4.58 -15.85 14.96
N GLN A 306 -4.78 -16.42 16.14
CA GLN A 306 -5.79 -15.94 17.08
C GLN A 306 -5.19 -14.86 17.98
N VAL A 307 -5.87 -13.73 18.13
CA VAL A 307 -5.51 -12.67 19.06
C VAL A 307 -6.41 -12.79 20.29
N THR A 308 -5.81 -12.93 21.48
CA THR A 308 -6.58 -12.97 22.73
C THR A 308 -7.07 -11.57 23.13
N PRO A 309 -8.08 -11.45 24.01
CA PRO A 309 -8.50 -10.14 24.55
C PRO A 309 -7.36 -9.34 25.20
N GLU A 310 -6.33 -10.03 25.68
CA GLU A 310 -5.13 -9.42 26.28
C GLU A 310 -4.12 -8.94 25.22
N GLY A 311 -4.28 -9.30 23.94
CA GLY A 311 -3.36 -8.95 22.85
C GLY A 311 -2.22 -9.97 22.65
N ALA A 312 -2.33 -11.16 23.26
CA ALA A 312 -1.42 -12.27 22.98
C ALA A 312 -1.80 -12.96 21.66
N LEU A 313 -0.83 -13.57 20.98
CA LEU A 313 -1.03 -14.28 19.72
C LEU A 313 -0.99 -15.79 19.94
N ALA A 314 -1.82 -16.54 19.22
CA ALA A 314 -1.76 -17.99 19.16
C ALA A 314 -1.87 -18.47 17.70
N ILE A 315 -0.97 -19.35 17.27
CA ILE A 315 -0.97 -19.92 15.91
C ILE A 315 -1.53 -21.33 15.97
N TYR A 316 -2.53 -21.65 15.14
CA TYR A 316 -3.30 -22.91 15.24
C TYR A 316 -3.78 -23.18 16.69
N GLY A 317 -4.09 -22.11 17.45
CA GLY A 317 -4.44 -22.16 18.87
C GLY A 317 -3.30 -22.57 19.81
N ILE A 318 -2.04 -22.38 19.43
CA ILE A 318 -0.83 -22.55 20.26
C ILE A 318 -0.26 -21.15 20.57
N PRO A 319 -0.20 -20.70 21.83
CA PRO A 319 0.29 -19.38 22.20
C PRO A 319 1.75 -19.13 21.80
N LEU A 320 2.05 -17.95 21.27
CA LEU A 320 3.41 -17.50 20.88
C LEU A 320 4.19 -16.84 22.02
N GLY A 321 3.94 -17.25 23.26
CA GLY A 321 4.55 -16.67 24.46
C GLY A 321 3.51 -16.11 25.43
N THR A 322 3.99 -15.49 26.51
CA THR A 322 3.14 -15.05 27.65
C THR A 322 2.90 -13.55 27.68
N SER A 323 3.52 -12.78 26.79
CA SER A 323 3.41 -11.32 26.75
C SER A 323 2.52 -10.88 25.59
N PRO A 324 1.69 -9.83 25.77
CA PRO A 324 0.88 -9.30 24.69
C PRO A 324 1.80 -8.68 23.63
N ILE A 325 1.59 -9.08 22.38
CA ILE A 325 2.35 -8.58 21.22
C ILE A 325 1.60 -7.40 20.60
N LEU A 326 0.27 -7.45 20.58
CA LEU A 326 -0.58 -6.36 20.16
C LEU A 326 -0.88 -5.43 21.35
N PRO A 327 -0.54 -4.12 21.26
CA PRO A 327 -0.92 -3.15 22.27
C PRO A 327 -2.44 -3.05 22.48
N GLN A 328 -2.87 -2.88 23.72
CA GLN A 328 -4.30 -2.81 24.08
C GLN A 328 -5.04 -1.64 23.43
N ASP A 329 -4.38 -0.50 23.24
CA ASP A 329 -4.94 0.65 22.55
C ASP A 329 -5.16 0.37 21.05
N MET A 330 -4.25 -0.38 20.42
CA MET A 330 -4.43 -0.84 19.04
C MET A 330 -5.60 -1.81 18.93
N LEU A 331 -5.72 -2.76 19.86
CA LEU A 331 -6.83 -3.70 19.89
C LEU A 331 -8.17 -2.98 20.06
N ALA A 332 -8.24 -2.01 20.98
CA ALA A 332 -9.44 -1.20 21.18
C ALA A 332 -9.84 -0.39 19.94
N LYS A 333 -8.86 0.16 19.20
CA LYS A 333 -9.13 0.88 17.94
C LYS A 333 -9.64 -0.04 16.84
N LEU A 334 -9.04 -1.23 16.68
CA LEU A 334 -9.50 -2.24 15.72
C LEU A 334 -10.92 -2.72 16.05
N GLN A 335 -11.22 -2.92 17.34
CA GLN A 335 -12.55 -3.25 17.83
C GLN A 335 -13.58 -2.13 17.60
N ALA A 336 -13.20 -0.88 17.85
CA ALA A 336 -14.06 0.28 17.58
C ALA A 336 -14.38 0.44 16.08
N ALA A 337 -13.46 0.00 15.21
CA ALA A 337 -13.67 -0.08 13.76
C ALA A 337 -14.43 -1.37 13.33
N ASN A 338 -14.90 -2.19 14.27
CA ASN A 338 -15.56 -3.48 14.04
C ASN A 338 -14.74 -4.45 13.18
N ILE A 339 -13.42 -4.44 13.34
CA ILE A 339 -12.52 -5.39 12.67
C ILE A 339 -12.39 -6.65 13.53
N GLN A 340 -12.85 -7.76 12.96
CA GLN A 340 -12.83 -9.09 13.58
C GLN A 340 -11.87 -10.03 12.86
N LYS A 341 -11.44 -9.69 11.64
CA LYS A 341 -10.44 -10.44 10.86
C LYS A 341 -9.48 -9.49 10.15
N LEU A 342 -8.18 -9.77 10.19
CA LEU A 342 -7.16 -9.02 9.46
C LEU A 342 -6.28 -10.00 8.68
N ASP A 343 -6.39 -9.98 7.36
CA ASP A 343 -5.60 -10.81 6.46
C ASP A 343 -4.43 -9.97 5.93
N VAL A 344 -3.21 -10.51 6.07
CA VAL A 344 -1.96 -9.86 5.68
C VAL A 344 -1.18 -10.82 4.82
N SER A 345 -0.76 -10.40 3.64
CA SER A 345 0.18 -11.16 2.82
C SER A 345 1.26 -10.25 2.27
N ILE A 346 2.49 -10.74 2.27
CA ILE A 346 3.60 -10.07 1.60
C ILE A 346 3.99 -10.96 0.44
N LEU A 347 3.96 -10.39 -0.76
CA LEU A 347 4.35 -11.05 -1.99
C LEU A 347 5.29 -10.11 -2.75
N GLN A 348 6.52 -10.56 -2.97
CA GLN A 348 7.57 -9.75 -3.60
C GLN A 348 7.73 -8.38 -2.90
N ASP A 349 7.46 -7.29 -3.63
CA ASP A 349 7.62 -5.91 -3.16
C ASP A 349 6.27 -5.24 -2.81
N SER A 350 5.27 -6.05 -2.48
CA SER A 350 3.91 -5.60 -2.20
C SER A 350 3.36 -6.21 -0.90
N LEU A 351 2.70 -5.36 -0.10
CA LEU A 351 1.91 -5.71 1.07
C LEU A 351 0.42 -5.66 0.70
N TYR A 352 -0.20 -6.82 0.78
CA TYR A 352 -1.63 -7.03 0.60
C TYR A 352 -2.29 -7.09 1.98
N LEU A 353 -3.35 -6.31 2.15
CA LEU A 353 -4.10 -6.21 3.39
C LEU A 353 -5.58 -6.36 3.09
N ALA A 354 -6.31 -7.04 3.97
CA ALA A 354 -7.75 -7.01 4.01
C ALA A 354 -8.25 -6.99 5.44
N ALA A 355 -9.33 -6.24 5.66
CA ALA A 355 -10.02 -6.20 6.93
C ALA A 355 -11.41 -6.83 6.74
N ASN A 356 -11.76 -7.79 7.60
CA ASN A 356 -13.00 -8.59 7.47
C ASN A 356 -13.17 -9.23 6.07
N ARG A 357 -12.05 -9.65 5.44
CA ARG A 357 -11.97 -10.14 4.05
C ARG A 357 -12.35 -9.14 2.96
N GLU A 358 -12.42 -7.87 3.30
CA GLU A 358 -12.55 -6.81 2.31
C GLU A 358 -11.16 -6.20 2.04
N PRO A 359 -10.72 -6.15 0.78
CA PRO A 359 -9.39 -5.65 0.46
C PRO A 359 -9.22 -4.17 0.80
N LEU A 360 -8.04 -3.86 1.33
CA LEU A 360 -7.51 -2.53 1.50
C LEU A 360 -6.52 -2.23 0.35
N PRO A 361 -6.12 -0.95 0.15
CA PRO A 361 -5.14 -0.59 -0.85
C PRO A 361 -3.83 -1.39 -0.70
N VAL A 362 -3.29 -1.85 -1.82
CA VAL A 362 -2.03 -2.59 -1.86
C VAL A 362 -0.89 -1.58 -1.82
N ILE A 363 -0.02 -1.73 -0.83
CA ILE A 363 1.17 -0.89 -0.67
C ILE A 363 2.32 -1.62 -1.33
N ALA A 364 2.98 -0.98 -2.28
CA ALA A 364 4.09 -1.54 -3.00
C ALA A 364 5.29 -0.61 -2.88
N TRP A 365 6.49 -1.14 -2.71
CA TRP A 365 7.71 -0.35 -2.48
C TRP A 365 8.79 -0.70 -3.49
N SER A 366 9.96 -0.09 -3.36
CA SER A 366 11.21 -0.51 -4.00
C SER A 366 12.30 -0.81 -2.98
N ASP A 367 13.41 -1.38 -3.46
CA ASP A 367 14.61 -1.60 -2.66
C ASP A 367 15.13 -0.31 -2.02
N ALA A 368 15.23 0.77 -2.80
CA ALA A 368 15.70 2.06 -2.32
C ALA A 368 14.83 2.63 -1.19
N THR A 369 13.52 2.43 -1.26
CA THR A 369 12.59 2.91 -0.21
C THR A 369 12.71 2.10 1.08
N LEU A 370 12.94 0.80 0.98
CA LEU A 370 13.15 -0.04 2.16
C LEU A 370 14.50 0.23 2.83
N GLU A 371 15.55 0.50 2.07
CA GLU A 371 16.84 0.97 2.61
C GLU A 371 16.66 2.33 3.32
N ALA A 372 15.92 3.27 2.74
CA ALA A 372 15.59 4.52 3.41
C ALA A 372 14.77 4.31 4.71
N PHE A 373 13.80 3.38 4.71
CA PHE A 373 13.04 3.04 5.92
C PHE A 373 13.90 2.36 6.99
N GLN A 374 14.93 1.59 6.60
CA GLN A 374 15.87 0.97 7.55
C GLN A 374 16.66 2.01 8.33
N GLU A 375 17.07 3.11 7.68
CA GLU A 375 17.82 4.19 8.34
C GLU A 375 16.92 5.08 9.21
N MET A 376 15.64 5.23 8.86
CA MET A 376 14.69 6.10 9.58
C MET A 376 13.86 5.38 10.67
N GLY A 377 13.64 4.08 10.53
CA GLY A 377 12.60 3.36 11.29
C GLY A 377 12.85 3.28 12.80
N GLY A 378 14.09 3.50 13.25
CA GLY A 378 14.43 3.63 14.66
C GLY A 378 13.70 4.78 15.36
N ASP A 379 13.55 5.92 14.68
CA ASP A 379 12.96 7.13 15.25
C ASP A 379 11.46 7.26 14.93
N LEU A 380 11.00 6.77 13.78
CA LEU A 380 9.61 6.93 13.35
C LEU A 380 8.67 5.83 13.90
N LEU A 381 9.15 4.59 13.99
CA LEU A 381 8.33 3.43 14.37
C LEU A 381 8.63 2.89 15.77
N GLY A 382 9.65 3.42 16.45
CA GLY A 382 10.06 2.97 17.78
C GLY A 382 10.58 1.52 17.79
N VAL A 383 10.97 0.98 16.64
CA VAL A 383 11.49 -0.39 16.50
C VAL A 383 13.02 -0.35 16.54
N PRO A 384 13.68 -1.20 17.35
CA PRO A 384 15.15 -1.24 17.39
C PRO A 384 15.75 -1.48 15.99
N PRO A 385 16.80 -0.75 15.58
CA PRO A 385 17.39 -0.84 14.24
C PRO A 385 17.82 -2.26 13.82
N GLY A 386 18.23 -3.10 14.78
CA GLY A 386 18.62 -4.50 14.52
C GLY A 386 17.46 -5.38 14.02
N LEU A 387 16.24 -5.14 14.50
CA LEU A 387 15.04 -5.87 14.07
C LEU A 387 14.59 -5.46 12.67
N LEU A 388 14.74 -4.18 12.32
CA LEU A 388 14.41 -3.67 10.99
C LEU A 388 15.42 -4.13 9.93
N ASN A 389 16.73 -4.04 10.20
CA ASN A 389 17.75 -4.38 9.21
C ASN A 389 17.82 -5.88 8.93
N GLY A 390 17.81 -6.69 9.99
CA GLY A 390 17.89 -8.13 9.86
C GLY A 390 16.54 -8.76 9.50
N GLY A 391 15.49 -8.40 10.22
CA GLY A 391 14.16 -9.01 10.08
C GLY A 391 13.56 -8.78 8.70
N LEU A 392 13.69 -7.57 8.15
CA LEU A 392 13.10 -7.21 6.86
C LEU A 392 13.85 -7.85 5.68
N ALA A 393 15.19 -7.99 5.77
CA ALA A 393 15.99 -8.73 4.80
C ALA A 393 15.64 -10.23 4.77
N ILE A 394 15.32 -10.80 5.93
CA ILE A 394 14.88 -12.20 6.05
C ILE A 394 13.48 -12.38 5.53
N VAL A 395 12.55 -11.48 5.92
CA VAL A 395 11.19 -11.47 5.38
C VAL A 395 11.27 -11.38 3.86
N ARG A 396 12.09 -10.48 3.29
CA ARG A 396 12.35 -10.39 1.85
C ARG A 396 12.80 -11.72 1.23
N ALA A 397 13.83 -12.34 1.81
CA ALA A 397 14.39 -13.57 1.25
C ALA A 397 13.40 -14.74 1.31
N LEU A 398 12.55 -14.78 2.35
CA LEU A 398 11.48 -15.77 2.50
C LEU A 398 10.29 -15.47 1.56
N VAL A 399 9.78 -14.24 1.54
CA VAL A 399 8.59 -13.84 0.75
C VAL A 399 8.86 -13.73 -0.74
N ALA A 400 10.11 -13.57 -1.16
CA ALA A 400 10.49 -13.62 -2.57
C ALA A 400 10.24 -15.00 -3.21
N LYS A 401 10.25 -16.07 -2.41
CA LYS A 401 10.09 -17.46 -2.88
C LYS A 401 8.79 -18.10 -2.42
N THR A 402 8.30 -17.73 -1.23
CA THR A 402 7.08 -18.30 -0.66
C THR A 402 6.20 -17.18 -0.13
N PRO A 403 5.01 -16.93 -0.70
CA PRO A 403 4.08 -15.98 -0.11
C PRO A 403 3.73 -16.40 1.31
N ILE A 404 3.88 -15.48 2.27
CA ILE A 404 3.49 -15.71 3.65
C ILE A 404 2.18 -14.96 3.88
N GLY A 405 1.07 -15.71 3.89
CA GLY A 405 -0.23 -15.21 4.30
C GLY A 405 -0.45 -15.44 5.80
N LEU A 406 -0.88 -14.40 6.51
CA LEU A 406 -1.36 -14.45 7.89
C LEU A 406 -2.85 -14.07 7.89
N SER A 407 -3.67 -14.84 8.58
CA SER A 407 -5.08 -14.52 8.84
C SER A 407 -5.26 -14.35 10.34
N MET A 408 -5.35 -13.10 10.81
CA MET A 408 -5.53 -12.78 12.22
C MET A 408 -7.02 -12.72 12.58
N ASP A 409 -7.45 -13.57 13.51
CA ASP A 409 -8.77 -13.52 14.13
C ASP A 409 -8.71 -12.65 15.41
N LEU A 410 -9.48 -11.56 15.41
CA LEU A 410 -9.49 -10.57 16.48
C LEU A 410 -10.67 -10.80 17.45
N PRO A 411 -10.52 -10.47 18.74
CA PRO A 411 -11.59 -10.61 19.71
C PRO A 411 -12.73 -9.63 19.41
N VAL A 412 -13.96 -10.16 19.41
CA VAL A 412 -15.18 -9.37 19.16
C VAL A 412 -15.38 -8.33 20.28
N ALA A 413 -15.70 -7.10 19.90
CA ALA A 413 -15.99 -6.03 20.84
C ALA A 413 -17.21 -6.36 21.71
N GLU A 414 -17.23 -5.88 22.97
CA GLU A 414 -18.36 -6.10 23.87
C GLU A 414 -19.66 -5.52 23.28
N GLY A 415 -20.66 -6.39 23.06
CA GLY A 415 -21.95 -6.01 22.47
C GLY A 415 -22.00 -5.99 20.94
N ALA A 416 -20.90 -6.30 20.24
CA ALA A 416 -20.90 -6.47 18.78
C ALA A 416 -21.33 -7.89 18.36
N GLU A 417 -21.96 -8.01 17.19
CA GLU A 417 -22.29 -9.32 16.60
C GLU A 417 -21.05 -9.95 15.97
N ALA A 418 -20.82 -11.24 16.25
CA ALA A 418 -19.72 -11.99 15.64
C ALA A 418 -19.99 -12.20 14.15
N LEU A 419 -19.03 -11.79 13.31
CA LEU A 419 -19.05 -12.00 11.87
C LEU A 419 -18.63 -13.44 11.54
N THR A 420 -19.27 -14.03 10.54
CA THR A 420 -18.93 -15.37 10.03
C THR A 420 -18.16 -15.26 8.71
N PHE A 421 -17.05 -16.00 8.61
CA PHE A 421 -16.12 -15.91 7.48
C PHE A 421 -15.89 -17.32 6.87
N GLU A 422 -16.66 -17.72 5.86
CA GLU A 422 -16.59 -19.07 5.27
C GLU A 422 -15.52 -19.22 4.16
N GLY A 423 -14.72 -20.29 4.19
CA GLY A 423 -13.76 -20.64 3.12
C GLY A 423 -12.37 -19.98 3.24
N GLU A 424 -11.43 -20.41 2.39
CA GLU A 424 -10.11 -19.78 2.25
C GLU A 424 -10.24 -18.40 1.60
N PHE A 425 -9.46 -17.43 2.09
CA PHE A 425 -9.39 -16.08 1.52
C PHE A 425 -7.96 -15.81 1.07
N ASP A 426 -7.78 -15.58 -0.22
CA ASP A 426 -6.51 -15.17 -0.81
C ASP A 426 -6.51 -13.66 -1.02
N VAL A 427 -5.86 -12.94 -0.10
CA VAL A 427 -5.72 -11.48 -0.17
C VAL A 427 -4.88 -11.01 -1.36
N THR A 428 -4.11 -11.89 -1.99
CA THR A 428 -3.26 -11.54 -3.15
C THR A 428 -4.01 -11.64 -4.48
N ALA A 429 -5.14 -12.35 -4.52
CA ALA A 429 -5.98 -12.48 -5.72
C ALA A 429 -6.88 -11.26 -5.98
N VAL A 430 -6.77 -10.21 -5.17
CA VAL A 430 -7.58 -8.99 -5.27
C VAL A 430 -7.26 -8.27 -6.58
N GLN A 431 -8.32 -8.02 -7.37
CA GLN A 431 -8.26 -7.19 -8.56
C GLN A 431 -9.04 -5.91 -8.30
N PHE A 432 -8.33 -4.77 -8.27
CA PHE A 432 -8.98 -3.46 -8.19
C PHE A 432 -9.62 -3.14 -9.53
N GLN A 433 -10.90 -2.76 -9.49
CA GLN A 433 -11.61 -2.37 -10.69
C GLN A 433 -11.24 -0.93 -11.07
N PRO A 434 -11.01 -0.65 -12.36
CA PRO A 434 -10.80 0.71 -12.80
C PRO A 434 -12.03 1.57 -12.58
N SER A 435 -11.82 2.78 -12.03
CA SER A 435 -12.88 3.77 -11.90
C SER A 435 -13.54 4.02 -13.25
N ALA A 436 -14.85 3.75 -13.34
CA ALA A 436 -15.68 4.08 -14.49
C ALA A 436 -15.93 5.59 -14.52
N VAL A 437 -14.93 6.37 -14.91
CA VAL A 437 -15.11 7.80 -15.18
C VAL A 437 -15.60 7.92 -16.63
N GLU A 438 -16.89 8.21 -16.82
CA GLU A 438 -17.43 8.59 -18.14
C GLU A 438 -16.90 10.00 -18.49
N GLY A 439 -15.82 10.06 -19.28
CA GLY A 439 -15.21 11.32 -19.72
C GLY A 439 -13.69 11.21 -19.91
N ALA A 440 -13.08 12.24 -20.52
CA ALA A 440 -11.63 12.37 -20.51
C ALA A 440 -11.18 12.70 -19.07
N LYS A 441 -10.20 11.96 -18.53
CA LYS A 441 -9.63 12.27 -17.21
C LYS A 441 -8.93 13.64 -17.30
N PRO A 442 -9.08 14.51 -16.29
CA PRO A 442 -8.30 15.74 -16.23
C PRO A 442 -6.81 15.41 -16.07
N GLU A 443 -5.99 15.83 -17.03
CA GLU A 443 -4.53 15.73 -16.99
C GLU A 443 -3.97 16.95 -16.24
N LEU A 444 -3.33 16.75 -15.08
CA LEU A 444 -2.73 17.84 -14.31
C LEU A 444 -1.22 17.64 -14.24
N GLN A 445 -0.46 18.33 -15.09
CA GLN A 445 1.01 18.32 -15.04
C GLN A 445 1.51 19.59 -14.35
N LEU A 446 2.01 19.45 -13.12
CA LEU A 446 2.48 20.58 -12.31
C LEU A 446 3.97 20.44 -12.00
N GLY A 447 4.78 21.41 -12.42
CA GLY A 447 6.18 21.51 -12.03
C GLY A 447 6.36 22.39 -10.79
N VAL A 448 7.01 21.89 -9.75
CA VAL A 448 7.44 22.69 -8.59
C VAL A 448 8.96 22.66 -8.53
N VAL A 449 9.61 23.80 -8.32
CA VAL A 449 11.07 23.88 -8.23
C VAL A 449 11.45 24.47 -6.90
N PHE A 450 12.27 23.75 -6.14
CA PHE A 450 12.93 24.24 -4.94
C PHE A 450 14.44 24.36 -5.19
N ASP A 451 15.07 25.31 -4.50
CA ASP A 451 16.53 25.38 -4.43
C ASP A 451 17.08 24.30 -3.46
N PRO A 452 18.41 24.06 -3.45
CA PRO A 452 19.01 23.11 -2.50
C PRO A 452 18.86 23.49 -1.01
N SER A 453 18.41 24.71 -0.71
CA SER A 453 18.10 25.16 0.66
C SER A 453 16.61 24.93 1.02
N GLY A 454 15.83 24.39 0.08
CA GLY A 454 14.41 24.09 0.21
C GLY A 454 13.48 25.29 0.09
N ASN A 455 13.95 26.41 -0.49
CA ASN A 455 13.11 27.56 -0.81
C ASN A 455 12.44 27.36 -2.18
N LEU A 456 11.17 27.73 -2.31
CA LEU A 456 10.48 27.71 -3.60
C LEU A 456 11.15 28.67 -4.60
N VAL A 457 11.52 28.15 -5.76
CA VAL A 457 12.04 28.89 -6.91
C VAL A 457 10.92 29.19 -7.89
N SER A 458 10.10 28.19 -8.23
CA SER A 458 8.93 28.35 -9.08
C SER A 458 7.85 27.30 -8.80
N LEU A 459 6.59 27.64 -9.12
CA LEU A 459 5.43 26.76 -9.06
C LEU A 459 4.68 26.87 -10.38
N ALA A 460 4.43 25.75 -11.06
CA ALA A 460 3.77 25.71 -12.36
C ALA A 460 4.46 26.59 -13.42
N GLY A 461 5.80 26.69 -13.36
CA GLY A 461 6.60 27.60 -14.21
C GLY A 461 6.64 29.06 -13.72
N ILE A 462 5.81 29.44 -12.76
CA ILE A 462 5.70 30.82 -12.25
C ILE A 462 6.80 31.07 -11.21
N PRO A 463 7.67 32.08 -11.40
CA PRO A 463 8.71 32.41 -10.42
C PRO A 463 8.13 32.77 -9.05
N ALA A 464 8.80 32.36 -7.98
CA ALA A 464 8.39 32.65 -6.61
C ALA A 464 8.31 34.16 -6.31
N SER A 465 9.12 34.99 -6.99
CA SER A 465 9.02 36.46 -6.91
C SER A 465 7.68 36.98 -7.42
N THR A 466 7.14 36.39 -8.49
CA THR A 466 5.84 36.73 -9.07
C THR A 466 4.71 36.28 -8.14
N LEU A 467 4.83 35.09 -7.55
CA LEU A 467 3.87 34.60 -6.54
C LEU A 467 3.86 35.49 -5.29
N ALA A 468 5.03 35.92 -4.82
CA ALA A 468 5.14 36.84 -3.69
C ALA A 468 4.51 38.22 -4.00
N ALA A 469 4.62 38.70 -5.24
CA ALA A 469 4.02 39.96 -5.67
C ALA A 469 2.47 39.93 -5.64
N VAL A 470 1.87 38.76 -5.84
CA VAL A 470 0.41 38.55 -5.69
C VAL A 470 -0.01 38.14 -4.27
N GLY A 471 0.90 38.24 -3.30
CA GLY A 471 0.61 38.00 -1.88
C GLY A 471 0.66 36.52 -1.46
N ALA A 472 1.17 35.62 -2.29
CA ALA A 472 1.37 34.23 -1.88
C ALA A 472 2.46 34.14 -0.80
N PRO A 473 2.26 33.36 0.28
CA PRO A 473 3.27 33.19 1.30
C PRO A 473 4.51 32.47 0.75
N ALA A 474 5.69 32.75 1.33
CA ALA A 474 6.90 32.00 1.02
C ALA A 474 6.71 30.51 1.42
N ILE A 475 6.84 29.62 0.44
CA ILE A 475 6.72 28.18 0.63
C ILE A 475 8.13 27.60 0.80
N ASN A 476 8.38 26.95 1.93
CA ASN A 476 9.65 26.25 2.20
C ASN A 476 9.36 24.78 2.54
N LEU A 477 10.22 23.88 2.08
CA LEU A 477 10.11 22.47 2.44
C LEU A 477 10.37 22.29 3.95
N PRO A 478 9.56 21.51 4.68
CA PRO A 478 9.82 21.18 6.08
C PRO A 478 11.19 20.51 6.28
N PRO A 479 11.93 20.76 7.38
CA PRO A 479 13.27 20.22 7.58
C PRO A 479 13.36 18.69 7.54
N ASN A 480 12.32 18.00 8.01
CA ASN A 480 12.21 16.54 7.94
C ASN A 480 12.03 16.04 6.51
N VAL A 481 11.30 16.78 5.67
CA VAL A 481 11.14 16.48 4.24
C VAL A 481 12.46 16.73 3.50
N GLN A 482 13.14 17.84 3.78
CA GLN A 482 14.48 18.10 3.24
C GLN A 482 15.50 17.01 3.65
N GLY A 483 15.46 16.59 4.91
CA GLY A 483 16.30 15.51 5.43
C GLY A 483 16.07 14.19 4.69
N LEU A 484 14.81 13.77 4.58
CA LEU A 484 14.42 12.58 3.82
C LEU A 484 14.93 12.64 2.38
N LEU A 485 14.76 13.78 1.71
CA LEU A 485 15.14 13.94 0.31
C LEU A 485 16.64 13.93 0.09
N SER A 486 17.39 14.55 1.01
CA SER A 486 18.86 14.51 0.98
C SER A 486 19.40 13.08 1.15
N GLN A 487 18.73 12.25 1.95
CA GLN A 487 19.11 10.85 2.17
C GLN A 487 18.79 9.97 0.96
N LEU A 488 17.64 10.20 0.32
CA LEU A 488 17.27 9.50 -0.92
C LEU A 488 18.19 9.85 -2.10
N GLY A 489 18.95 10.94 -2.00
CA GLY A 489 19.83 11.43 -3.07
C GLY A 489 19.07 11.89 -4.31
N ALA A 490 17.77 12.12 -4.19
CA ALA A 490 16.88 12.40 -5.30
C ALA A 490 17.01 13.85 -5.77
N GLY A 491 17.26 14.07 -7.06
CA GLY A 491 17.21 15.40 -7.67
C GLY A 491 15.79 15.84 -8.02
N LYS A 492 14.92 14.86 -8.26
CA LYS A 492 13.52 15.02 -8.66
C LYS A 492 12.64 14.07 -7.85
N LEU A 493 11.54 14.58 -7.30
CA LEU A 493 10.40 13.78 -6.87
C LEU A 493 9.29 13.88 -7.89
N GLN A 494 8.51 12.81 -8.03
CA GLN A 494 7.32 12.81 -8.85
C GLN A 494 6.19 12.09 -8.12
N VAL A 495 5.01 12.70 -8.06
CA VAL A 495 3.78 12.07 -7.59
C VAL A 495 2.86 11.95 -8.79
N ALA A 496 2.61 10.72 -9.22
CA ALA A 496 1.81 10.41 -10.38
C ALA A 496 0.61 9.56 -10.00
N THR A 497 -0.59 9.91 -10.49
CA THR A 497 -1.76 9.02 -10.45
C THR A 497 -2.04 8.52 -11.85
N ALA A 498 -2.10 7.20 -12.02
CA ALA A 498 -2.45 6.56 -13.28
C ALA A 498 -3.05 5.17 -12.99
N ASP A 499 -4.09 4.77 -13.73
CA ASP A 499 -4.65 3.41 -13.69
C ASP A 499 -4.97 2.86 -12.29
N ASN A 500 -5.53 3.72 -11.41
CA ASN A 500 -5.82 3.44 -10.00
C ASN A 500 -4.57 3.08 -9.16
N ALA A 501 -3.43 3.64 -9.55
CA ALA A 501 -2.22 3.64 -8.77
C ALA A 501 -1.79 5.07 -8.46
N LEU A 502 -1.40 5.31 -7.22
CA LEU A 502 -0.64 6.50 -6.80
C LEU A 502 0.83 6.07 -6.68
N ASN A 503 1.69 6.63 -7.51
CA ASN A 503 3.12 6.37 -7.51
C ASN A 503 3.87 7.60 -7.05
N ILE A 504 4.69 7.43 -6.02
CA ILE A 504 5.72 8.37 -5.61
C ILE A 504 7.03 7.85 -6.18
N MET A 505 7.73 8.67 -6.97
CA MET A 505 8.96 8.33 -7.66
C MET A 505 10.06 9.33 -7.29
N ALA A 506 11.30 8.87 -7.26
CA ALA A 506 12.49 9.70 -7.16
C ALA A 506 13.42 9.40 -8.34
N ASP A 507 13.82 10.42 -9.08
CA ASP A 507 14.65 10.29 -10.29
C ASP A 507 14.17 9.16 -11.23
N ASP A 508 12.85 9.12 -11.44
CA ASP A 508 12.12 8.13 -12.24
C ASP A 508 12.12 6.68 -11.71
N ALA A 509 12.70 6.42 -10.54
CA ALA A 509 12.55 5.17 -9.81
C ALA A 509 11.35 5.22 -8.85
N ARG A 510 10.48 4.20 -8.88
CA ARG A 510 9.36 4.13 -7.92
C ARG A 510 9.91 4.01 -6.51
N LEU A 511 9.46 4.87 -5.62
CA LEU A 511 9.69 4.74 -4.19
C LEU A 511 8.54 3.97 -3.53
N LEU A 512 7.34 4.52 -3.65
CA LEU A 512 6.12 3.97 -3.09
C LEU A 512 5.05 3.93 -4.17
N GLY A 513 4.33 2.83 -4.26
CA GLY A 513 3.13 2.67 -5.07
C GLY A 513 1.97 2.28 -4.17
N LEU A 514 0.81 2.87 -4.40
CA LEU A 514 -0.44 2.47 -3.77
C LEU A 514 -1.41 2.08 -4.88
N GLN A 515 -1.85 0.83 -4.92
CA GLN A 515 -2.91 0.39 -5.83
C GLN A 515 -4.23 0.33 -5.06
N TYR A 516 -5.30 0.85 -5.63
CA TYR A 516 -6.60 0.95 -4.96
C TYR A 516 -7.76 0.91 -5.96
N ASP A 517 -8.97 0.71 -5.45
CA ASP A 517 -10.21 1.20 -6.07
C ASP A 517 -10.91 2.13 -5.07
N ASN A 518 -12.01 2.77 -5.50
CA ASN A 518 -12.75 3.70 -4.63
C ASN A 518 -13.23 3.02 -3.34
N ALA A 519 -13.68 1.76 -3.42
CA ALA A 519 -14.20 1.04 -2.26
C ALA A 519 -13.08 0.70 -1.25
N ALA A 520 -11.92 0.25 -1.73
CA ALA A 520 -10.76 -0.04 -0.88
C ALA A 520 -10.22 1.23 -0.22
N LEU A 521 -10.20 2.35 -0.95
CA LEU A 521 -9.81 3.64 -0.40
C LEU A 521 -10.78 4.14 0.66
N GLU A 522 -12.10 4.08 0.41
CA GLU A 522 -13.14 4.45 1.39
C GLU A 522 -13.01 3.63 2.67
N ARG A 523 -12.79 2.31 2.56
CA ARG A 523 -12.52 1.45 3.71
C ARG A 523 -11.27 1.87 4.46
N ALA A 524 -10.16 2.09 3.75
CA ALA A 524 -8.91 2.49 4.37
C ALA A 524 -9.02 3.83 5.11
N LEU A 525 -9.73 4.81 4.53
CA LEU A 525 -10.02 6.09 5.18
C LEU A 525 -10.93 5.92 6.40
N GLY A 526 -11.96 5.07 6.28
CA GLY A 526 -12.83 4.69 7.39
C GLY A 526 -12.04 4.08 8.55
N LEU A 527 -11.12 3.18 8.26
CA LEU A 527 -10.22 2.60 9.28
C LEU A 527 -9.27 3.63 9.86
N ALA A 528 -8.63 4.46 9.02
CA ALA A 528 -7.70 5.50 9.45
C ALA A 528 -8.35 6.48 10.43
N SER A 529 -9.66 6.76 10.28
CA SER A 529 -10.41 7.63 11.19
C SER A 529 -10.36 7.16 12.66
N ALA A 530 -10.24 5.86 12.91
CA ALA A 530 -10.09 5.29 14.25
C ALA A 530 -8.69 5.49 14.85
N PHE A 531 -7.68 5.81 14.02
CA PHE A 531 -6.29 5.92 14.44
C PHE A 531 -5.79 7.37 14.56
N VAL A 532 -6.48 8.33 13.97
CA VAL A 532 -6.13 9.76 14.03
C VAL A 532 -6.78 10.43 15.24
N ALA A 533 -6.08 11.38 15.87
CA ALA A 533 -6.56 12.09 17.06
C ALA A 533 -7.76 13.02 16.77
N ASP A 534 -7.86 13.53 15.54
CA ASP A 534 -8.95 14.38 15.04
C ASP A 534 -9.48 13.85 13.69
N PRO A 535 -10.60 13.10 13.69
CA PRO A 535 -11.19 12.54 12.48
C PRO A 535 -11.62 13.60 11.44
N ALA A 536 -11.91 14.83 11.86
CA ALA A 536 -12.33 15.90 10.96
C ALA A 536 -11.25 16.28 9.93
N GLN A 537 -9.97 16.06 10.27
CA GLN A 537 -8.87 16.26 9.33
C GLN A 537 -8.95 15.28 8.15
N LEU A 538 -9.39 14.04 8.39
CA LEU A 538 -9.55 13.02 7.36
C LEU A 538 -10.81 13.23 6.50
N GLU A 539 -11.85 13.89 7.00
CA GLU A 539 -13.04 14.21 6.19
C GLU A 539 -12.69 15.15 5.03
N SER A 540 -11.84 16.15 5.28
CA SER A 540 -11.36 17.07 4.24
C SER A 540 -10.52 16.35 3.18
N VAL A 541 -9.67 15.40 3.60
CA VAL A 541 -8.88 14.56 2.71
C VAL A 541 -9.80 13.61 1.95
N GLY A 542 -10.75 12.95 2.61
CA GLY A 542 -11.67 12.00 2.00
C GLY A 542 -12.60 12.62 0.94
N ALA A 543 -12.93 13.90 1.05
CA ALA A 543 -13.71 14.61 0.04
C ALA A 543 -12.91 14.91 -1.25
N VAL A 544 -11.62 15.19 -1.12
CA VAL A 544 -10.75 15.64 -2.22
C VAL A 544 -9.97 14.47 -2.85
N LEU A 545 -9.57 13.51 -2.03
CA LEU A 545 -8.67 12.42 -2.41
C LEU A 545 -9.24 11.57 -3.56
N PRO A 546 -10.53 11.18 -3.60
CA PRO A 546 -11.08 10.46 -4.75
C PRO A 546 -11.02 11.25 -6.06
N GLN A 547 -11.17 12.58 -6.00
CA GLN A 547 -11.11 13.42 -7.21
C GLN A 547 -9.67 13.51 -7.73
N VAL A 548 -8.71 13.72 -6.83
CA VAL A 548 -7.27 13.74 -7.17
C VAL A 548 -6.82 12.37 -7.69
N LEU A 549 -7.23 11.30 -7.02
CA LEU A 549 -6.86 9.92 -7.37
C LEU A 549 -7.54 9.40 -8.64
N ASN A 550 -8.63 10.03 -9.10
CA ASN A 550 -9.26 9.75 -10.38
C ASN A 550 -8.80 10.70 -11.51
N SER A 551 -7.91 11.66 -11.21
CA SER A 551 -7.22 12.48 -12.21
C SER A 551 -5.95 11.79 -12.72
N ASP A 552 -5.44 12.21 -13.88
CA ASP A 552 -4.10 11.86 -14.34
C ASP A 552 -3.12 12.95 -13.83
N LEU A 553 -2.94 12.99 -12.50
CA LEU A 553 -2.01 13.91 -11.84
C LEU A 553 -0.58 13.48 -12.15
N ASN A 554 0.24 14.44 -12.54
CA ASN A 554 1.69 14.29 -12.63
C ASN A 554 2.35 15.53 -12.01
N LEU A 555 2.55 15.47 -10.70
CA LEU A 555 3.27 16.49 -9.95
C LEU A 555 4.77 16.16 -9.99
N VAL A 556 5.58 17.04 -10.58
CA VAL A 556 7.04 16.91 -10.61
C VAL A 556 7.65 17.98 -9.72
N VAL A 557 8.36 17.58 -8.67
CA VAL A 557 9.11 18.48 -7.79
C VAL A 557 10.59 18.35 -8.07
N SER A 558 11.20 19.39 -8.64
CA SER A 558 12.65 19.53 -8.82
C SER A 558 13.27 20.14 -7.56
N LEU A 559 14.39 19.58 -7.11
CA LEU A 559 15.12 20.02 -5.91
C LEU A 559 16.50 20.61 -6.24
N THR A 560 16.87 20.61 -7.53
CA THR A 560 18.17 21.07 -8.01
C THR A 560 18.18 22.55 -8.38
N GLY A 561 17.03 23.21 -8.34
CA GLY A 561 16.82 24.54 -8.91
C GLY A 561 16.63 24.55 -10.43
N GLU A 562 16.77 23.40 -11.10
CA GLU A 562 16.51 23.26 -12.53
C GLU A 562 15.00 23.20 -12.82
N PRO A 563 14.52 23.73 -13.95
CA PRO A 563 13.11 23.72 -14.30
C PRO A 563 12.55 22.29 -14.32
N ALA A 564 11.47 22.06 -13.57
CA ALA A 564 10.65 20.87 -13.71
C ALA A 564 9.96 20.87 -15.09
N ALA A 565 9.57 19.69 -15.58
CA ALA A 565 8.96 19.49 -16.91
C ALA A 565 7.92 20.58 -17.27
N GLU A 566 7.81 20.90 -18.56
CA GLU A 566 6.87 21.90 -19.10
C GLU A 566 5.49 21.72 -18.46
N THR A 567 5.11 22.66 -17.60
CA THR A 567 3.79 22.69 -16.99
C THR A 567 2.78 22.86 -18.12
N ARG A 568 1.94 21.84 -18.36
CA ARG A 568 0.85 21.93 -19.33
C ARG A 568 -0.42 22.36 -18.62
N LEU A 569 -0.53 23.66 -18.34
CA LEU A 569 -1.77 24.27 -17.89
C LEU A 569 -2.33 25.12 -19.04
N THR A 570 -3.49 24.75 -19.57
CA THR A 570 -4.19 25.59 -20.56
C THR A 570 -4.75 26.85 -19.91
N SER A 571 -5.27 26.73 -18.69
CA SER A 571 -5.65 27.86 -17.85
C SER A 571 -5.56 27.52 -16.35
N LEU A 572 -5.35 28.54 -15.52
CA LEU A 572 -5.36 28.47 -14.07
C LEU A 572 -6.78 28.72 -13.55
N PRO A 573 -7.45 27.72 -12.94
CA PRO A 573 -8.78 27.90 -12.37
C PRO A 573 -8.69 28.67 -11.05
N ILE A 574 -9.32 29.83 -10.99
CA ILE A 574 -9.42 30.69 -9.80
C ILE A 574 -10.89 30.82 -9.41
N ALA A 575 -11.27 30.27 -8.26
CA ALA A 575 -12.59 30.46 -7.68
C ALA A 575 -12.63 31.73 -6.82
N VAL A 576 -13.56 32.62 -7.13
CA VAL A 576 -13.87 33.82 -6.33
C VAL A 576 -14.94 33.43 -5.30
N ARG A 577 -14.66 33.66 -4.02
CA ARG A 577 -15.65 33.49 -2.96
C ARG A 577 -16.50 34.75 -2.81
N ALA A 578 -17.67 34.60 -2.19
CA ALA A 578 -18.62 35.70 -1.98
C ALA A 578 -18.06 36.88 -1.15
N ASP A 579 -17.02 36.64 -0.36
CA ASP A 579 -16.32 37.65 0.42
C ASP A 579 -15.22 38.38 -0.36
N GLY A 580 -14.89 37.95 -1.58
CA GLY A 580 -13.80 38.50 -2.40
C GLY A 580 -12.45 37.82 -2.24
N THR A 581 -12.35 36.78 -1.43
CA THR A 581 -11.15 35.93 -1.36
C THR A 581 -11.08 35.00 -2.58
N LEU A 582 -9.87 34.64 -2.98
CA LEU A 582 -9.63 33.77 -4.13
C LEU A 582 -9.19 32.39 -3.67
N ALA A 583 -9.48 31.36 -4.46
CA ALA A 583 -8.96 30.02 -4.27
C ALA A 583 -8.52 29.40 -5.59
N VAL A 584 -7.38 28.70 -5.59
CA VAL A 584 -6.86 27.96 -6.73
C VAL A 584 -6.84 26.49 -6.37
N TYR A 585 -7.49 25.64 -7.17
CA TYR A 585 -7.69 24.22 -6.85
C TYR A 585 -8.21 23.96 -5.41
N GLY A 586 -9.05 24.86 -4.90
CA GLY A 586 -9.59 24.79 -3.53
C GLY A 586 -8.70 25.39 -2.42
N PHE A 587 -7.43 25.68 -2.70
CA PHE A 587 -6.52 26.34 -1.75
C PHE A 587 -6.74 27.84 -1.76
N ALA A 588 -6.94 28.45 -0.58
CA ALA A 588 -7.14 29.89 -0.47
C ALA A 588 -5.84 30.67 -0.82
N LEU A 589 -5.98 31.72 -1.64
CA LEU A 589 -4.92 32.68 -1.94
C LEU A 589 -4.99 33.83 -0.92
N GLY A 590 -4.41 33.59 0.27
CA GLY A 590 -4.38 34.57 1.36
C GLY A 590 -5.69 34.71 2.14
N ASP A 591 -5.63 35.52 3.21
CA ASP A 591 -6.71 35.68 4.19
C ASP A 591 -7.52 36.97 4.02
N GLN A 592 -7.19 37.78 3.03
CA GLN A 592 -7.83 39.08 2.78
C GLN A 592 -8.53 39.06 1.42
N PRO A 593 -9.68 39.75 1.28
CA PRO A 593 -10.37 39.83 0.01
C PRO A 593 -9.52 40.61 -1.00
N ILE A 594 -9.23 39.96 -2.12
CA ILE A 594 -8.43 40.53 -3.22
C ILE A 594 -9.36 41.29 -4.17
N LEU A 595 -10.55 40.75 -4.45
CA LEU A 595 -11.56 41.39 -5.28
C LEU A 595 -12.56 42.15 -4.41
N GLN A 596 -12.92 43.35 -4.85
CA GLN A 596 -13.93 44.15 -4.16
C GLN A 596 -15.32 43.52 -4.31
N LYS A 597 -16.11 43.57 -3.24
CA LYS A 597 -17.50 43.10 -3.28
C LYS A 597 -18.33 43.76 -4.38
N LYS A 598 -18.10 45.05 -4.64
CA LYS A 598 -18.78 45.77 -5.74
C LYS A 598 -18.56 45.10 -7.10
N PHE A 599 -17.33 44.67 -7.40
CA PHE A 599 -17.04 43.98 -8.66
C PHE A 599 -17.83 42.66 -8.77
N ILE A 600 -17.90 41.89 -7.68
CA ILE A 600 -18.66 40.64 -7.64
C ILE A 600 -20.15 40.91 -7.85
N ASP A 601 -20.71 41.88 -7.13
CA ASP A 601 -22.12 42.27 -7.24
C ASP A 601 -22.45 42.77 -8.66
N ASP A 602 -21.53 43.53 -9.28
CA ASP A 602 -21.64 44.04 -10.65
C ASP A 602 -21.61 42.89 -11.67
N MET A 603 -20.71 41.91 -11.53
CA MET A 603 -20.65 40.72 -12.39
C MET A 603 -21.90 39.84 -12.24
N GLN A 604 -22.41 39.71 -11.03
CA GLN A 604 -23.66 39.00 -10.75
C GLN A 604 -24.86 39.69 -11.40
N ALA A 605 -24.93 41.02 -11.39
CA ALA A 605 -26.00 41.79 -12.01
C ALA A 605 -26.08 41.59 -13.53
N ILE A 606 -24.95 41.28 -14.18
CA ILE A 606 -24.87 40.98 -15.62
C ILE A 606 -24.82 39.47 -15.93
N ASN A 607 -25.08 38.63 -14.92
CA ASN A 607 -25.04 37.16 -15.00
C ASN A 607 -23.73 36.59 -15.56
N VAL A 608 -22.60 37.19 -15.20
CA VAL A 608 -21.26 36.65 -15.48
C VAL A 608 -20.84 35.76 -14.31
N GLN A 609 -20.68 34.47 -14.60
CA GLN A 609 -20.28 33.44 -13.63
C GLN A 609 -18.89 32.90 -13.93
N ARG A 610 -18.33 33.18 -15.12
CA ARG A 610 -16.96 32.83 -15.49
C ARG A 610 -16.34 33.90 -16.39
N ILE A 611 -15.08 34.25 -16.12
CA ILE A 611 -14.25 35.10 -16.96
C ILE A 611 -13.00 34.31 -17.34
N ASP A 612 -12.77 34.09 -18.62
CA ASP A 612 -11.55 33.50 -19.14
C ASP A 612 -10.69 34.60 -19.76
N ALA A 613 -9.39 34.62 -19.46
CA ALA A 613 -8.46 35.63 -19.95
C ALA A 613 -7.12 35.01 -20.35
N ASN A 614 -6.52 35.47 -21.44
CA ASN A 614 -5.13 35.09 -21.79
C ASN A 614 -4.45 36.23 -22.54
N ILE A 615 -3.12 36.35 -22.43
CA ILE A 615 -2.31 37.34 -23.16
C ILE A 615 -1.31 36.61 -24.04
N ILE A 616 -1.43 36.77 -25.36
CA ILE A 616 -0.47 36.20 -26.33
C ILE A 616 -0.01 37.29 -27.29
N ASN A 617 1.31 37.46 -27.43
CA ASN A 617 1.92 38.46 -28.32
C ASN A 617 1.34 39.87 -28.12
N ASP A 618 1.17 40.30 -26.87
CA ASP A 618 0.57 41.59 -26.48
C ASP A 618 -0.91 41.77 -26.91
N ASN A 619 -1.63 40.67 -27.15
CA ASN A 619 -3.08 40.64 -27.35
C ASN A 619 -3.76 39.99 -26.16
N LEU A 620 -4.70 40.69 -25.54
CA LEU A 620 -5.59 40.20 -24.50
C LEU A 620 -6.84 39.58 -25.10
N TYR A 621 -6.94 38.28 -24.93
CA TYR A 621 -8.13 37.49 -25.22
C TYR A 621 -8.97 37.42 -23.96
N LEU A 622 -10.26 37.75 -24.07
CA LEU A 622 -11.23 37.67 -22.97
C LEU A 622 -12.45 36.90 -23.43
N ALA A 623 -13.04 36.13 -22.53
CA ALA A 623 -14.37 35.56 -22.69
C ALA A 623 -15.15 35.63 -21.39
N THR A 624 -16.47 35.70 -21.51
CA THR A 624 -17.39 35.61 -20.37
C THR A 624 -18.36 34.46 -20.62
N ASN A 625 -18.49 33.55 -19.65
CA ASN A 625 -19.36 32.38 -19.75
C ASN A 625 -19.15 31.54 -21.04
N GLY A 626 -17.91 31.45 -21.55
CA GLY A 626 -17.58 30.73 -22.79
C GLY A 626 -17.89 31.50 -24.09
N GLU A 627 -18.34 32.76 -24.01
CA GLU A 627 -18.52 33.65 -25.18
C GLU A 627 -17.37 34.66 -25.26
N ALA A 628 -16.72 34.76 -26.42
CA ALA A 628 -15.60 35.66 -26.64
C ALA A 628 -16.00 37.14 -26.60
N LEU A 629 -15.09 37.97 -26.09
CA LEU A 629 -15.13 39.42 -26.18
C LEU A 629 -14.14 39.91 -27.25
N PRO A 630 -14.21 41.20 -27.65
CA PRO A 630 -13.20 41.78 -28.52
C PRO A 630 -11.79 41.58 -27.98
N VAL A 631 -10.85 41.25 -28.87
CA VAL A 631 -9.44 41.09 -28.53
C VAL A 631 -8.79 42.46 -28.51
N ILE A 632 -8.14 42.81 -27.39
CA ILE A 632 -7.49 44.10 -27.20
C ILE A 632 -5.98 43.91 -27.41
N SER A 633 -5.35 44.72 -28.23
CA SER A 633 -3.91 44.71 -28.43
C SER A 633 -3.29 46.05 -28.08
N TRP A 634 -2.07 46.03 -27.55
CA TRP A 634 -1.38 47.22 -27.08
C TRP A 634 0.12 47.14 -27.36
N ASN A 635 0.81 48.27 -27.20
CA ASN A 635 2.26 48.34 -27.07
C ASN A 635 2.68 48.71 -25.64
N ASP A 636 3.98 48.66 -25.33
CA ASP A 636 4.50 48.96 -23.99
C ASP A 636 4.06 50.36 -23.48
N ARG A 637 4.04 51.37 -24.37
CA ARG A 637 3.66 52.76 -24.03
C ARG A 637 2.19 52.90 -23.67
N SER A 638 1.32 52.17 -24.36
CA SER A 638 -0.13 52.15 -24.10
C SER A 638 -0.52 51.25 -22.93
N LEU A 639 0.29 50.26 -22.59
CA LEU A 639 0.05 49.37 -21.47
C LEU A 639 0.08 50.13 -20.14
N ASP A 640 1.04 51.03 -19.95
CA ASP A 640 1.12 51.90 -18.76
C ASP A 640 -0.16 52.74 -18.59
N LEU A 641 -0.68 53.27 -19.70
CA LEU A 641 -1.93 54.04 -19.72
C LEU A 641 -3.14 53.15 -19.38
N ILE A 642 -3.20 51.93 -19.91
CA ILE A 642 -4.26 50.96 -19.63
C ILE A 642 -4.23 50.56 -18.15
N GLN A 643 -3.05 50.35 -17.56
CA GLN A 643 -2.90 49.96 -16.16
C GLN A 643 -3.42 51.06 -15.21
N GLU A 644 -3.12 52.33 -15.49
CA GLU A 644 -3.61 53.46 -14.69
C GLU A 644 -5.14 53.57 -14.73
N VAL A 645 -5.73 53.46 -15.93
CA VAL A 645 -7.18 53.54 -16.13
C VAL A 645 -7.89 52.33 -15.52
N ALA A 646 -7.42 51.11 -15.84
CA ALA A 646 -8.03 49.86 -15.39
C ALA A 646 -7.91 49.63 -13.88
N GLY A 647 -6.78 50.01 -13.28
CA GLY A 647 -6.59 49.93 -11.82
C GLY A 647 -7.64 50.74 -11.05
N SER A 648 -7.93 51.95 -11.53
CA SER A 648 -8.97 52.81 -10.93
C SER A 648 -10.38 52.23 -11.06
N ALA A 649 -10.68 51.58 -12.19
CA ALA A 649 -12.00 51.02 -12.49
C ALA A 649 -12.26 49.68 -11.75
N LEU A 650 -11.23 48.83 -11.65
CA LEU A 650 -11.32 47.53 -10.96
C LEU A 650 -11.09 47.65 -9.45
N GLY A 651 -10.64 48.82 -8.98
CA GLY A 651 -10.31 49.03 -7.58
C GLY A 651 -9.11 48.19 -7.11
N VAL A 652 -8.23 47.85 -8.06
CA VAL A 652 -7.02 47.06 -7.88
C VAL A 652 -5.83 48.01 -7.97
N SER A 653 -4.80 47.83 -7.13
CA SER A 653 -3.62 48.69 -7.23
C SER A 653 -2.93 48.50 -8.59
N PRO A 654 -2.36 49.57 -9.19
CA PRO A 654 -1.60 49.46 -10.43
C PRO A 654 -0.51 48.38 -10.35
N ASP A 655 0.13 48.24 -9.18
CA ASP A 655 1.15 47.22 -8.94
C ASP A 655 0.59 45.79 -9.06
N LEU A 656 -0.60 45.50 -8.51
CA LEU A 656 -1.22 44.18 -8.59
C LEU A 656 -1.70 43.88 -10.01
N LEU A 657 -2.23 44.90 -10.70
CA LEU A 657 -2.65 44.77 -12.09
C LEU A 657 -1.46 44.52 -13.02
N GLY A 658 -0.35 45.25 -12.81
CA GLY A 658 0.91 45.06 -13.51
C GLY A 658 1.50 43.67 -13.25
N ALA A 659 1.43 43.17 -12.00
CA ALA A 659 1.84 41.81 -11.66
C ALA A 659 0.97 40.75 -12.36
N ALA A 660 -0.35 40.94 -12.43
CA ALA A 660 -1.27 40.02 -13.10
C ALA A 660 -1.09 40.00 -14.63
N ILE A 661 -0.86 41.17 -15.25
CA ILE A 661 -0.57 41.28 -16.68
C ILE A 661 0.80 40.67 -16.99
N GLY A 662 1.81 40.97 -16.18
CA GLY A 662 3.15 40.37 -16.31
C GLY A 662 3.09 38.85 -16.17
N PHE A 663 2.31 38.35 -15.20
CA PHE A 663 2.04 36.93 -15.04
C PHE A 663 1.48 36.28 -16.31
N LEU A 664 0.42 36.86 -16.88
CA LEU A 664 -0.20 36.34 -18.10
C LEU A 664 0.74 36.37 -19.30
N LYS A 665 1.57 37.41 -19.41
CA LYS A 665 2.55 37.56 -20.51
C LYS A 665 3.71 36.57 -20.40
N ASP A 666 4.16 36.26 -19.18
CA ASP A 666 5.35 35.44 -18.93
C ASP A 666 5.05 33.94 -18.76
N SER A 667 3.82 33.56 -18.40
CA SER A 667 3.48 32.17 -18.05
C SER A 667 2.93 31.32 -19.21
N ASP A 668 2.46 31.93 -20.31
CA ASP A 668 1.71 31.25 -21.40
C ASP A 668 0.46 30.48 -20.90
N VAL A 669 0.02 30.75 -19.66
CA VAL A 669 -1.12 30.11 -18.99
C VAL A 669 -2.27 31.12 -18.91
N GLY A 670 -3.43 30.77 -19.46
CA GLY A 670 -4.64 31.59 -19.29
C GLY A 670 -5.17 31.60 -17.86
N LEU A 671 -6.11 32.49 -17.55
CA LEU A 671 -6.85 32.53 -16.29
C LEU A 671 -8.30 32.13 -16.55
N ALA A 672 -8.86 31.30 -15.67
CA ALA A 672 -10.29 30.97 -15.65
C ALA A 672 -10.86 31.36 -14.28
N LEU A 673 -11.45 32.55 -14.20
CA LEU A 673 -12.01 33.12 -12.98
C LEU A 673 -13.48 32.71 -12.83
N SER A 674 -13.79 31.85 -11.87
CA SER A 674 -15.16 31.42 -11.55
C SER A 674 -15.75 32.33 -10.47
N LEU A 675 -16.89 32.95 -10.76
CA LEU A 675 -17.61 33.87 -9.87
C LEU A 675 -18.84 33.19 -9.26
N PRO A 676 -19.24 33.58 -8.04
CA PRO A 676 -20.44 33.04 -7.42
C PRO A 676 -21.69 33.52 -8.17
N ALA A 677 -22.61 32.60 -8.47
CA ALA A 677 -23.89 32.95 -9.08
C ALA A 677 -24.71 33.88 -8.17
N ALA A 678 -25.54 34.73 -8.78
CA ALA A 678 -26.51 35.53 -8.05
C ALA A 678 -27.53 34.62 -7.34
N GLU A 679 -28.04 35.05 -6.18
CA GLU A 679 -29.01 34.26 -5.43
C GLU A 679 -30.27 33.98 -6.28
N GLY A 680 -30.56 32.70 -6.52
CA GLY A 680 -31.68 32.25 -7.35
C GLY A 680 -31.41 32.20 -8.87
N ALA A 681 -30.20 32.52 -9.34
CA ALA A 681 -29.80 32.32 -10.74
C ALA A 681 -29.40 30.87 -11.00
N GLU A 682 -29.75 30.34 -12.18
CA GLU A 682 -29.25 29.04 -12.63
C GLU A 682 -27.75 29.11 -12.94
N ALA A 683 -27.02 28.04 -12.64
CA ALA A 683 -25.61 27.93 -12.96
C ALA A 683 -25.43 27.93 -14.49
N VAL A 684 -24.58 28.80 -15.01
CA VAL A 684 -24.27 28.82 -16.44
C VAL A 684 -23.37 27.64 -16.76
N SER A 685 -23.82 26.78 -17.68
CA SER A 685 -23.01 25.67 -18.19
C SER A 685 -21.88 26.22 -19.06
N VAL A 686 -20.64 26.18 -18.56
CA VAL A 686 -19.43 26.56 -19.31
C VAL A 686 -18.56 25.31 -19.48
N PRO A 687 -18.03 25.03 -20.68
CA PRO A 687 -17.10 23.92 -20.89
C PRO A 687 -15.92 23.98 -19.91
N GLU A 688 -15.51 22.84 -19.34
CA GLU A 688 -14.38 22.79 -18.40
C GLU A 688 -13.07 23.26 -19.06
N SER A 689 -12.86 22.91 -20.33
CA SER A 689 -11.77 23.40 -21.16
C SER A 689 -12.28 24.38 -22.24
N PHE A 690 -12.14 25.68 -22.01
CA PHE A 690 -12.40 26.70 -23.01
C PHE A 690 -11.09 27.38 -23.39
N ASP A 691 -10.69 27.24 -24.65
CA ASP A 691 -9.53 27.95 -25.19
C ASP A 691 -9.95 29.32 -25.69
N VAL A 692 -9.66 30.35 -24.87
CA VAL A 692 -9.98 31.76 -25.17
C VAL A 692 -9.19 32.30 -26.37
N THR A 693 -8.16 31.59 -26.84
CA THR A 693 -7.28 32.02 -27.94
C THR A 693 -7.71 31.44 -29.29
N ALA A 694 -8.54 30.39 -29.29
CA ALA A 694 -9.12 29.79 -30.49
C ALA A 694 -10.24 30.63 -31.13
N VAL A 695 -10.42 31.88 -30.71
CA VAL A 695 -11.47 32.78 -31.20
C VAL A 695 -11.20 33.15 -32.65
N ALA A 696 -12.05 32.64 -33.55
CA ALA A 696 -12.08 33.02 -34.95
C ALA A 696 -13.22 34.01 -35.18
N PHE A 697 -12.89 35.29 -35.37
CA PHE A 697 -13.87 36.31 -35.71
C PHE A 697 -14.45 36.07 -37.10
N GLN A 698 -15.78 36.08 -37.20
CA GLN A 698 -16.45 35.88 -38.49
C GLN A 698 -16.28 37.12 -39.38
N PRO A 699 -16.19 36.96 -40.72
CA PRO A 699 -16.19 38.09 -41.63
C PRO A 699 -17.46 38.97 -41.43
N PRO A 700 -17.38 40.29 -41.66
CA PRO A 700 -18.54 41.18 -41.50
C PRO A 700 -19.72 40.72 -42.34
N ALA A 701 -20.90 40.60 -41.73
CA ALA A 701 -22.12 40.15 -42.40
C ALA A 701 -22.84 41.31 -43.10
N LEU A 702 -22.19 41.94 -44.10
CA LEU A 702 -22.72 43.12 -44.79
C LEU A 702 -24.01 42.86 -45.59
N GLY A 703 -24.32 41.61 -45.96
CA GLY A 703 -25.50 41.30 -46.77
C GLY A 703 -25.50 42.06 -48.11
N ASP A 704 -26.56 42.83 -48.37
CA ASP A 704 -26.70 43.70 -49.54
C ASP A 704 -26.11 45.12 -49.33
N LEU A 705 -25.51 45.41 -48.16
CA LEU A 705 -24.96 46.71 -47.83
C LEU A 705 -23.58 46.92 -48.49
N ALA A 706 -23.35 48.11 -49.03
CA ALA A 706 -22.04 48.50 -49.55
C ALA A 706 -21.09 48.85 -48.39
N GLN A 707 -19.80 48.52 -48.53
CA GLN A 707 -18.77 48.88 -47.57
C GLN A 707 -18.69 50.41 -47.42
N PRO A 708 -18.90 50.98 -46.23
CA PRO A 708 -18.78 52.42 -46.03
C PRO A 708 -17.30 52.81 -46.00
N LEU A 709 -16.91 53.74 -46.89
CA LEU A 709 -15.59 54.39 -46.89
C LEU A 709 -15.73 55.80 -46.31
N ILE A 710 -15.05 56.08 -45.21
CA ILE A 710 -15.08 57.40 -44.54
C ILE A 710 -13.65 57.87 -44.33
N GLN A 711 -13.27 59.00 -44.93
CA GLN A 711 -11.99 59.66 -44.67
C GLN A 711 -12.26 61.05 -44.12
N LEU A 712 -11.81 61.31 -42.89
CA LEU A 712 -12.05 62.55 -42.17
C LEU A 712 -10.75 63.10 -41.59
N GLY A 713 -10.38 64.30 -42.00
CA GLY A 713 -9.33 65.09 -41.35
C GLY A 713 -9.96 66.03 -40.34
N ILE A 714 -9.45 66.07 -39.10
CA ILE A 714 -9.91 66.96 -38.04
C ILE A 714 -8.69 67.75 -37.56
N VAL A 715 -8.83 69.05 -37.39
CA VAL A 715 -7.82 69.87 -36.71
C VAL A 715 -8.39 70.28 -35.36
N LEU A 716 -7.65 70.04 -34.30
CA LEU A 716 -8.02 70.32 -32.92
C LEU A 716 -7.16 71.47 -32.40
N GLN A 717 -7.81 72.46 -31.79
CA GLN A 717 -7.14 73.52 -31.05
C GLN A 717 -7.53 73.39 -29.57
N GLY A 718 -6.62 72.86 -28.75
CA GLY A 718 -6.94 72.40 -27.40
C GLY A 718 -8.01 71.29 -27.42
N ASN A 719 -9.16 71.52 -26.80
CA ASN A 719 -10.28 70.57 -26.79
C ASN A 719 -11.36 70.86 -27.84
N GLN A 720 -11.18 71.86 -28.71
CA GLN A 720 -12.18 72.24 -29.72
C GLN A 720 -11.77 71.84 -31.12
N ILE A 721 -12.74 71.40 -31.91
CA ILE A 721 -12.56 71.15 -33.33
C ILE A 721 -12.45 72.49 -34.06
N ALA A 722 -11.28 72.79 -34.61
CA ALA A 722 -10.98 73.99 -35.39
C ALA A 722 -11.42 73.87 -36.85
N SER A 723 -11.28 72.68 -37.45
CA SER A 723 -11.80 72.37 -38.78
C SER A 723 -12.04 70.88 -39.00
N ILE A 724 -12.93 70.54 -39.94
CA ILE A 724 -13.15 69.17 -40.44
C ILE A 724 -12.99 69.20 -41.96
N SER A 725 -12.09 68.38 -42.50
CA SER A 725 -11.79 68.25 -43.93
C SER A 725 -11.59 69.60 -44.61
N ASP A 726 -10.73 70.43 -44.01
CA ASP A 726 -10.41 71.82 -44.41
C ASP A 726 -11.58 72.82 -44.34
N ILE A 727 -12.72 72.43 -43.77
CA ILE A 727 -13.86 73.33 -43.51
C ILE A 727 -13.73 73.89 -42.08
N PRO A 728 -13.51 75.21 -41.90
CA PRO A 728 -13.42 75.81 -40.58
C PRO A 728 -14.69 75.62 -39.76
N ALA A 729 -14.54 75.45 -38.45
CA ALA A 729 -15.65 75.31 -37.51
C ALA A 729 -16.66 76.45 -37.61
N SER A 730 -16.21 77.69 -37.85
CA SER A 730 -17.08 78.85 -38.05
C SER A 730 -18.02 78.69 -39.25
N THR A 731 -17.57 78.02 -40.32
CA THR A 731 -18.36 77.76 -41.52
C THR A 731 -19.41 76.68 -41.26
N LEU A 732 -19.03 75.62 -40.54
CA LEU A 732 -19.95 74.55 -40.14
C LEU A 732 -21.04 75.06 -39.18
N GLN A 733 -20.65 75.90 -38.22
CA GLN A 733 -21.59 76.57 -37.31
C GLN A 733 -22.53 77.51 -38.06
N ALA A 734 -22.05 78.24 -39.08
CA ALA A 734 -22.91 79.07 -39.94
C ALA A 734 -23.91 78.24 -40.77
N MET A 735 -23.61 76.96 -41.01
CA MET A 735 -24.53 75.97 -41.60
C MET A 735 -25.45 75.29 -40.57
N GLY A 736 -25.39 75.70 -39.30
CA GLY A 736 -26.19 75.13 -38.21
C GLY A 736 -25.63 73.83 -37.62
N VAL A 737 -24.41 73.44 -37.98
CA VAL A 737 -23.74 72.25 -37.41
C VAL A 737 -23.06 72.63 -36.10
N SER A 738 -23.50 72.03 -35.00
CA SER A 738 -22.83 72.15 -33.70
C SER A 738 -21.70 71.12 -33.61
N LEU A 739 -20.47 71.58 -33.44
CA LEU A 739 -19.33 70.71 -33.23
C LEU A 739 -19.13 70.44 -31.73
N PRO A 740 -18.98 69.17 -31.31
CA PRO A 740 -18.68 68.84 -29.93
C PRO A 740 -17.24 69.25 -29.57
N ALA A 741 -17.02 69.61 -28.31
CA ALA A 741 -15.67 69.64 -27.74
C ALA A 741 -15.27 68.23 -27.30
N LEU A 742 -13.98 67.92 -27.35
CA LEU A 742 -13.45 66.68 -26.80
C LEU A 742 -13.64 66.65 -25.28
N PRO A 743 -14.05 65.50 -24.70
CA PRO A 743 -14.09 65.32 -23.26
C PRO A 743 -12.72 65.59 -22.62
N GLU A 744 -12.72 66.19 -21.43
CA GLU A 744 -11.50 66.63 -20.73
C GLU A 744 -10.52 65.48 -20.46
N ASN A 745 -11.04 64.30 -20.15
CA ASN A 745 -10.26 63.08 -19.98
C ASN A 745 -9.56 62.64 -21.27
N ILE A 746 -10.23 62.76 -22.43
CA ILE A 746 -9.63 62.43 -23.73
C ILE A 746 -8.54 63.45 -24.08
N ALA A 747 -8.79 64.74 -23.85
CA ALA A 747 -7.78 65.78 -24.05
C ALA A 747 -6.54 65.58 -23.13
N ASN A 748 -6.74 65.14 -21.89
CA ASN A 748 -5.64 64.83 -20.98
C ASN A 748 -4.85 63.60 -21.40
N ILE A 749 -5.51 62.54 -21.90
CA ILE A 749 -4.84 61.37 -22.47
C ILE A 749 -4.00 61.79 -23.69
N LEU A 750 -4.55 62.61 -24.59
CA LEU A 750 -3.84 63.11 -25.77
C LEU A 750 -2.60 63.95 -25.39
N ASN A 751 -2.73 64.84 -24.41
CA ASN A 751 -1.61 65.60 -23.87
C ASN A 751 -0.56 64.72 -23.18
N GLY A 752 -0.99 63.70 -22.43
CA GLY A 752 -0.11 62.75 -21.76
C GLY A 752 0.67 61.85 -22.73
N LEU A 753 0.07 61.54 -23.89
CA LEU A 753 0.72 60.82 -24.97
C LEU A 753 1.76 61.68 -25.69
N GLY A 754 1.68 63.01 -25.64
CA GLY A 754 2.63 63.92 -26.29
C GLY A 754 2.64 63.81 -27.82
N ALA A 755 1.51 63.42 -28.41
CA ALA A 755 1.37 63.18 -29.85
C ALA A 755 0.99 64.45 -30.61
N GLU A 756 1.47 64.60 -31.85
CA GLU A 756 1.09 65.69 -32.77
C GLU A 756 -0.13 65.29 -33.62
N GLN A 757 -0.29 63.99 -33.88
CA GLN A 757 -1.36 63.42 -34.67
C GLN A 757 -1.95 62.20 -33.99
N LEU A 758 -3.28 62.09 -33.99
CA LEU A 758 -4.03 60.90 -33.60
C LEU A 758 -4.73 60.34 -34.84
N GLN A 759 -4.66 59.05 -35.07
CA GLN A 759 -5.34 58.37 -36.16
C GLN A 759 -6.23 57.25 -35.61
N LEU A 760 -7.50 57.25 -35.98
CA LEU A 760 -8.43 56.16 -35.71
C LEU A 760 -8.78 55.50 -37.04
N THR A 761 -8.30 54.28 -37.23
CA THR A 761 -8.51 53.49 -38.44
C THR A 761 -9.42 52.30 -38.10
N ALA A 762 -10.65 52.28 -38.63
CA ALA A 762 -11.47 51.08 -38.64
C ALA A 762 -11.26 50.34 -39.97
N MET A 763 -10.89 49.07 -39.88
CA MET A 763 -10.79 48.11 -40.96
C MET A 763 -11.85 47.02 -40.74
N PRO A 764 -12.15 46.17 -41.74
CA PRO A 764 -12.99 45.01 -41.52
C PRO A 764 -12.55 44.21 -40.27
N ASN A 765 -13.46 44.08 -39.30
CA ASN A 765 -13.26 43.40 -38.00
C ASN A 765 -12.15 43.97 -37.10
N ALA A 766 -11.66 45.17 -37.35
CA ALA A 766 -10.59 45.76 -36.56
C ALA A 766 -10.74 47.27 -36.39
N LEU A 767 -10.40 47.78 -35.21
CA LEU A 767 -10.25 49.20 -34.93
C LEU A 767 -8.85 49.42 -34.39
N GLN A 768 -8.14 50.39 -34.96
CA GLN A 768 -6.79 50.75 -34.55
C GLN A 768 -6.76 52.23 -34.19
N LEU A 769 -6.20 52.53 -33.02
CA LEU A 769 -5.85 53.87 -32.59
C LEU A 769 -4.33 54.00 -32.67
N ALA A 770 -3.85 54.99 -33.41
CA ALA A 770 -2.43 55.31 -33.54
C ALA A 770 -2.17 56.77 -33.16
N ALA A 771 -0.95 57.04 -32.68
CA ALA A 771 -0.44 58.38 -32.44
C ALA A 771 0.88 58.55 -33.19
N ASP A 772 1.03 59.61 -33.99
CA ASP A 772 2.21 59.87 -34.83
C ASP A 772 2.64 58.66 -35.69
N SER A 773 1.64 57.92 -36.22
CA SER A 773 1.80 56.66 -36.97
C SER A 773 2.26 55.44 -36.14
N GLU A 774 2.39 55.56 -34.82
CA GLU A 774 2.62 54.45 -33.90
C GLU A 774 1.28 53.87 -33.38
N SER A 775 1.03 52.59 -33.63
CA SER A 775 -0.17 51.91 -33.11
C SER A 775 -0.15 51.87 -31.59
N LEU A 776 -1.14 52.47 -30.94
CA LEU A 776 -1.30 52.49 -29.50
C LEU A 776 -2.24 51.36 -29.04
N LEU A 777 -3.43 51.28 -29.64
CA LEU A 777 -4.45 50.33 -29.24
C LEU A 777 -5.07 49.69 -30.47
N GLY A 778 -5.13 48.37 -30.51
CA GLY A 778 -5.92 47.62 -31.47
C GLY A 778 -7.10 46.94 -30.79
N LEU A 779 -8.20 46.82 -31.51
CA LEU A 779 -9.37 46.06 -31.10
C LEU A 779 -9.78 45.19 -32.29
N ALA A 780 -9.72 43.86 -32.15
CA ALA A 780 -10.28 42.94 -33.13
C ALA A 780 -11.63 42.42 -32.64
N TYR A 781 -12.63 42.38 -33.51
CA TYR A 781 -14.01 42.06 -33.14
C TYR A 781 -14.83 41.57 -34.33
N ASP A 782 -15.94 40.88 -34.04
CA ASP A 782 -17.05 40.66 -34.96
C ASP A 782 -18.37 41.19 -34.36
N ASP A 783 -19.47 41.03 -35.09
CA ASP A 783 -20.79 41.48 -34.67
C ASP A 783 -21.23 40.84 -33.34
N ALA A 784 -20.89 39.57 -33.12
CA ALA A 784 -21.26 38.82 -31.92
C ALA A 784 -20.50 39.34 -30.68
N ALA A 785 -19.18 39.52 -30.82
CA ALA A 785 -18.31 40.03 -29.76
C ALA A 785 -18.67 41.48 -29.37
N LEU A 786 -18.95 42.35 -30.35
CA LEU A 786 -19.41 43.72 -30.06
C LEU A 786 -20.78 43.75 -29.38
N ASN A 787 -21.74 42.98 -29.87
CA ASN A 787 -23.06 42.89 -29.24
C ASN A 787 -22.96 42.39 -27.79
N ARG A 788 -22.08 41.40 -27.54
CA ARG A 788 -21.79 40.91 -26.19
C ARG A 788 -21.19 42.00 -25.31
N LEU A 789 -20.17 42.71 -25.79
CA LEU A 789 -19.55 43.81 -25.07
C LEU A 789 -20.57 44.89 -24.71
N ILE A 790 -21.45 45.27 -25.65
CA ILE A 790 -22.49 46.28 -25.42
C ILE A 790 -23.46 45.80 -24.34
N LYS A 791 -23.94 44.55 -24.41
CA LYS A 791 -24.83 43.98 -23.38
C LYS A 791 -24.20 44.00 -21.99
N LEU A 792 -22.91 43.66 -21.89
CA LEU A 792 -22.18 43.69 -20.63
C LEU A 792 -21.95 45.12 -20.12
N ALA A 793 -21.73 46.08 -21.03
CA ALA A 793 -21.47 47.47 -20.69
C ALA A 793 -22.73 48.25 -20.30
N THR A 794 -23.90 47.93 -20.89
CA THR A 794 -25.16 48.69 -20.73
C THR A 794 -25.49 49.04 -19.27
N PRO A 795 -25.39 48.13 -18.29
CA PRO A 795 -25.74 48.43 -16.89
C PRO A 795 -24.78 49.43 -16.21
N PHE A 796 -23.60 49.65 -16.79
CA PHE A 796 -22.59 50.58 -16.28
C PHE A 796 -22.63 51.95 -16.98
N LEU A 797 -23.45 52.10 -18.03
CA LEU A 797 -23.63 53.38 -18.69
C LEU A 797 -24.51 54.31 -17.85
N SER A 798 -24.39 55.62 -18.06
CA SER A 798 -25.26 56.59 -17.40
C SER A 798 -26.74 56.26 -17.67
N ALA A 799 -27.63 56.53 -16.71
CA ALA A 799 -29.04 56.11 -16.78
C ALA A 799 -29.72 56.47 -18.12
N ASN A 800 -29.46 57.67 -18.65
CA ASN A 800 -30.01 58.12 -19.93
C ASN A 800 -29.53 57.28 -21.13
N VAL A 801 -28.29 56.79 -21.07
CA VAL A 801 -27.67 56.00 -22.13
C VAL A 801 -28.07 54.53 -21.98
N ALA A 802 -28.09 54.01 -20.76
CA ALA A 802 -28.54 52.67 -20.46
C ALA A 802 -30.02 52.46 -20.85
N GLU A 803 -30.89 53.45 -20.62
CA GLU A 803 -32.31 53.43 -21.02
C GLU A 803 -32.46 53.38 -22.55
N VAL A 804 -31.63 54.14 -23.29
CA VAL A 804 -31.61 54.11 -24.77
C VAL A 804 -31.17 52.74 -25.30
N PHE A 805 -30.13 52.14 -24.74
CA PHE A 805 -29.67 50.81 -25.15
C PHE A 805 -30.57 49.66 -24.65
N SER A 806 -31.48 49.93 -23.71
CA SER A 806 -32.47 48.95 -23.25
C SER A 806 -33.76 48.99 -24.06
N ASP A 807 -33.94 49.99 -24.94
CA ASP A 807 -35.06 50.07 -25.87
C ASP A 807 -34.92 48.98 -26.95
N PRO A 808 -35.93 48.11 -27.15
CA PRO A 808 -35.87 47.03 -28.14
C PRO A 808 -35.68 47.52 -29.57
N ASP A 809 -36.26 48.66 -29.94
CA ASP A 809 -36.19 49.21 -31.30
C ASP A 809 -34.80 49.80 -31.56
N VAL A 810 -34.22 50.46 -30.55
CA VAL A 810 -32.84 50.96 -30.62
C VAL A 810 -31.84 49.80 -30.65
N THR A 811 -32.09 48.76 -29.85
CA THR A 811 -31.26 47.55 -29.84
C THR A 811 -31.30 46.88 -31.21
N ALA A 812 -32.48 46.70 -31.80
CA ALA A 812 -32.62 46.13 -33.15
C ALA A 812 -31.92 46.99 -34.20
N LEU A 813 -32.08 48.31 -34.18
CA LEU A 813 -31.36 49.24 -35.06
C LEU A 813 -29.83 49.08 -34.91
N LEU A 814 -29.35 49.04 -33.67
CA LEU A 814 -27.94 48.89 -33.35
C LEU A 814 -27.40 47.55 -33.86
N THR A 815 -28.06 46.44 -33.50
CA THR A 815 -27.53 45.09 -33.75
C THR A 815 -27.74 44.60 -35.17
N GLU A 816 -28.85 44.98 -35.82
CA GLU A 816 -29.20 44.48 -37.15
C GLU A 816 -28.75 45.42 -38.27
N GLN A 817 -28.62 46.73 -38.02
CA GLN A 817 -28.29 47.70 -39.06
C GLN A 817 -26.94 48.38 -38.85
N LEU A 818 -26.60 48.79 -37.62
CA LEU A 818 -25.39 49.57 -37.37
C LEU A 818 -24.16 48.70 -37.13
N LEU A 819 -24.25 47.63 -36.34
CA LEU A 819 -23.11 46.76 -36.05
C LEU A 819 -22.49 46.14 -37.30
N PRO A 820 -23.26 45.57 -38.26
CA PRO A 820 -22.69 45.03 -39.49
C PRO A 820 -21.97 46.09 -40.34
N LEU A 821 -22.44 47.35 -40.28
CA LEU A 821 -21.77 48.47 -40.95
C LEU A 821 -20.47 48.83 -40.23
N VAL A 822 -20.45 48.84 -38.89
CA VAL A 822 -19.27 49.15 -38.07
C VAL A 822 -18.20 48.08 -38.20
N SER A 823 -18.57 46.80 -38.25
CA SER A 823 -17.62 45.70 -38.46
C SER A 823 -17.09 45.63 -39.88
N GLY A 824 -17.87 46.06 -40.88
CA GLY A 824 -17.42 46.12 -42.27
C GLY A 824 -16.78 47.44 -42.70
N ALA A 825 -16.78 48.49 -41.88
CA ALA A 825 -16.38 49.83 -42.28
C ALA A 825 -14.89 49.95 -42.62
N ASP A 826 -14.59 50.85 -43.56
CA ASP A 826 -13.25 51.36 -43.83
C ASP A 826 -13.25 52.86 -43.47
N VAL A 827 -12.87 53.16 -42.23
CA VAL A 827 -12.92 54.52 -41.66
C VAL A 827 -11.52 54.93 -41.30
N ASP A 828 -11.07 56.07 -41.82
CA ASP A 828 -9.81 56.70 -41.43
C ASP A 828 -10.10 58.13 -40.94
N ILE A 829 -9.98 58.32 -39.63
CA ILE A 829 -10.12 59.62 -38.99
C ILE A 829 -8.74 60.05 -38.49
N THR A 830 -8.20 61.10 -39.08
CA THR A 830 -6.95 61.72 -38.64
C THR A 830 -7.26 63.03 -37.93
N ALA A 831 -6.85 63.15 -36.67
CA ALA A 831 -6.91 64.37 -35.89
C ALA A 831 -5.50 64.95 -35.68
N VAL A 832 -5.28 66.19 -36.14
CA VAL A 832 -4.05 66.95 -35.90
C VAL A 832 -4.24 67.84 -34.68
N LEU A 833 -3.29 67.82 -33.76
CA LEU A 833 -3.30 68.58 -32.52
C LEU A 833 -2.43 69.84 -32.69
N GLU A 834 -3.05 71.04 -32.64
CA GLU A 834 -2.38 72.34 -32.74
C GLU A 834 -2.22 73.09 -31.42
#